data_AF-A0A971LZC4-F1
#
_entry.id   AF-A0A971LZC4-F1
#
_cell.length_a   1.000
_cell.length_b   1.000
_cell.length_c   1.000
_cell.angle_alpha   90.00
_cell.angle_beta   90.00
_cell.angle_gamma   90.00
#
_symmetry.space_group_name_H-M   'P 1'
#
loop_
_entity.id
_entity.type
_entity.pdbx_description
1 polymer ?
#
loop_
_entity_poly.entity_id
_entity_poly.type
_entity_poly.pdbx_seq_one_letter_code
_entity_poly.pdbx_strand_id
1 'polypeptide(L)'
;MAKVKTHRNQKINTEQFLNSFILVLICIPLLVSPFFRGLYFEGEFLPIAIYIALVFAIYLFLYGKNLSLFSKPLDWAIIALLLAYLISTINAAYLRDALLGAVKVATYFLLYILVSRSVNSEKNKQIILNTIFVTGVLVALTGISSQLGIYEFFGAYVGGRIHTSLQYPNSAAAYLTAIYLIGIYLWNLENKSYINWLYGAGNLLIAYTLIGTQSRGGFLVIVAVLFLCIIIYKSDRLRMLTKFLLTFMIALICYALSSQLSAVLTLGVILFGMVCLNGIIEVFSKISIKNKGFNVKTIGLISLIFIFLLGGVIYYINYSINVTSEVNLLKNSEFINGKQIHWSDNGSGGDKREIVKKDGLYWMNLTKGDKESGYWGISQLAKEFKPNTSYTISFDAFSNSEDSQLQIIVHQVGPDGNNPQISAILDIDGQKRYSYTFKTADVPEKESLRIHLLLPNIDEKQDIYISKIQLEQGETVTAYEKTRYVNEQIAGFINRIKSIDFKERNVLERFYFYEDALKIFKTSPLIGLGSGGWKNVYFQYQNHPYFTKEVHNHYLDVLVSTGFLGFIFWLSIWLLVAISLFKYRRKEENNFNETIILSLITLGTHSLVDFTLSLGAICFLFYGLLGLVKQDNISLPIKLDINNRYFQYSLNSLVLLFIVFFAFSFSAGDNDQIELRLDRGLPIDAGKVEESVKLDRLNANLYVVLAARDYNNFAQSLNIDDLQSAQAYIDKAIKLQPNNPSWYKQKARYQFSEGNFEGAIALSQQATKLAPLQASSYEFEAELLLQIIRGLKERNDSSYEKYYELLLEIPTKAQKAVEVIPEDALNFALSSRPDKSQRIPEIIQEAQTLIEGE
;
A
#
# COMPACT_ATOMS: atom_id res chain seq x y z
N MET A 1 -14.83 69.39 -24.14
CA MET A 1 -13.82 68.37 -23.82
C MET A 1 -14.19 67.72 -22.49
N ALA A 2 -14.65 66.47 -22.52
CA ALA A 2 -14.61 65.50 -21.41
C ALA A 2 -15.34 64.23 -21.88
N LYS A 3 -14.60 63.21 -22.35
CA LYS A 3 -15.17 61.87 -22.60
C LYS A 3 -15.00 61.06 -21.31
N VAL A 4 -16.06 61.01 -20.53
CA VAL A 4 -16.22 60.08 -19.40
C VAL A 4 -16.22 58.66 -19.98
N LYS A 5 -15.17 57.88 -19.71
CA LYS A 5 -15.18 56.43 -19.91
C LYS A 5 -16.04 55.80 -18.83
N THR A 6 -17.29 55.51 -19.15
CA THR A 6 -18.16 54.66 -18.32
C THR A 6 -17.53 53.26 -18.22
N HIS A 7 -17.12 52.87 -17.01
CA HIS A 7 -16.81 51.49 -16.68
C HIS A 7 -18.04 50.62 -16.92
N ARG A 8 -18.03 49.81 -17.99
CA ARG A 8 -18.96 48.69 -18.14
C ARG A 8 -18.59 47.64 -17.08
N ASN A 9 -19.39 47.56 -16.02
CA ASN A 9 -19.45 46.39 -15.16
C ASN A 9 -19.77 45.16 -16.04
N GLN A 10 -18.80 44.27 -16.22
CA GLN A 10 -19.03 42.94 -16.78
C GLN A 10 -19.87 42.16 -15.77
N LYS A 11 -21.20 42.15 -15.95
CA LYS A 11 -22.06 41.16 -15.28
C LYS A 11 -21.59 39.78 -15.73
N ILE A 12 -21.00 39.00 -14.82
CA ILE A 12 -20.74 37.57 -15.04
C ILE A 12 -22.09 36.93 -15.41
N ASN A 13 -22.16 36.29 -16.58
CA ASN A 13 -23.35 35.56 -16.99
C ASN A 13 -23.59 34.42 -15.99
N THR A 14 -24.81 34.30 -15.46
CA THR A 14 -25.21 33.28 -14.47
C THR A 14 -24.79 31.87 -14.91
N GLU A 15 -24.90 31.55 -16.20
CA GLU A 15 -24.47 30.25 -16.74
C GLU A 15 -22.95 30.03 -16.66
N GLN A 16 -22.16 31.08 -16.91
CA GLN A 16 -20.70 31.03 -16.77
C GLN A 16 -20.28 30.86 -15.31
N PHE A 17 -21.00 31.50 -14.38
CA PHE A 17 -20.82 31.30 -12.94
C PHE A 17 -21.13 29.86 -12.53
N LEU A 18 -22.28 29.32 -12.93
CA LEU A 18 -22.68 27.94 -12.60
C LEU A 18 -21.71 26.89 -13.17
N ASN A 19 -21.24 27.07 -14.41
CA ASN A 19 -20.21 26.20 -15.00
C ASN A 19 -18.88 26.26 -14.24
N SER A 20 -18.46 27.45 -13.81
CA SER A 20 -17.25 27.60 -13.00
C SER A 20 -17.41 27.00 -11.62
N PHE A 21 -18.60 27.12 -11.01
CA PHE A 21 -18.93 26.55 -9.72
C PHE A 21 -18.86 25.01 -9.74
N ILE A 22 -19.47 24.36 -10.73
CA ILE A 22 -19.39 22.91 -10.89
C ILE A 22 -17.95 22.45 -11.15
N LEU A 23 -17.18 23.20 -11.94
CA LEU A 23 -15.78 22.87 -12.19
C LEU A 23 -14.95 22.87 -10.90
N VAL A 24 -15.19 23.82 -9.99
CA VAL A 24 -14.55 23.84 -8.66
C VAL A 24 -14.96 22.61 -7.84
N LEU A 25 -16.24 22.25 -7.84
CA LEU A 25 -16.72 21.06 -7.13
C LEU A 25 -16.10 19.76 -7.66
N ILE A 26 -15.85 19.65 -8.97
CA ILE A 26 -15.15 18.52 -9.59
C ILE A 26 -13.68 18.46 -9.19
N CYS A 27 -13.02 19.62 -8.99
CA CYS A 27 -11.61 19.68 -8.60
C CYS A 27 -11.35 19.15 -7.19
N ILE A 28 -12.30 19.28 -6.26
CA ILE A 28 -12.16 18.87 -4.86
C ILE A 28 -11.74 17.39 -4.71
N PRO A 29 -12.45 16.40 -5.27
CA PRO A 29 -12.06 14.99 -5.12
C PRO A 29 -10.71 14.71 -5.78
N LEU A 30 -10.35 15.37 -6.89
CA LEU A 30 -9.03 15.24 -7.52
C LEU A 30 -7.90 15.85 -6.68
N LEU A 31 -8.22 16.83 -5.83
CA LEU A 31 -7.27 17.48 -4.94
C LEU A 31 -7.10 16.73 -3.62
N VAL A 32 -8.20 16.31 -3.01
CA VAL A 32 -8.22 15.88 -1.60
C VAL A 32 -7.96 14.38 -1.44
N SER A 33 -8.43 13.55 -2.39
CA SER A 33 -8.43 12.08 -2.24
C SER A 33 -7.06 11.44 -1.96
N PRO A 34 -5.93 11.87 -2.57
CA PRO A 34 -4.63 11.25 -2.31
C PRO A 34 -4.11 11.41 -0.88
N PHE A 35 -4.69 12.32 -0.08
CA PHE A 35 -4.29 12.59 1.30
C PHE A 35 -4.97 11.68 2.33
N PHE A 36 -5.92 10.85 1.89
CA PHE A 36 -6.61 9.87 2.73
C PHE A 36 -6.18 8.46 2.34
N ARG A 37 -4.89 8.15 2.48
CA ARG A 37 -4.30 6.82 2.18
C ARG A 37 -4.68 6.29 0.79
N GLY A 38 -4.78 7.21 -0.17
CA GLY A 38 -5.21 6.92 -1.54
C GLY A 38 -6.65 6.44 -1.69
N LEU A 39 -7.52 6.64 -0.69
CA LEU A 39 -8.86 6.08 -0.58
C LEU A 39 -8.90 4.56 -0.75
N TYR A 40 -7.92 3.87 -0.15
CA TYR A 40 -7.90 2.42 -0.10
C TYR A 40 -8.98 1.87 0.85
N PHE A 41 -9.16 2.53 2.00
CA PHE A 41 -10.08 2.12 3.05
C PHE A 41 -11.51 2.62 2.79
N GLU A 42 -12.49 1.82 3.21
CA GLU A 42 -13.91 2.05 2.94
C GLU A 42 -14.43 3.33 3.60
N GLY A 43 -14.15 3.56 4.89
CA GLY A 43 -14.60 4.75 5.61
C GLY A 43 -14.03 6.06 5.07
N GLU A 44 -12.94 6.03 4.31
CA GLU A 44 -12.41 7.21 3.61
C GLU A 44 -13.05 7.39 2.23
N PHE A 45 -13.26 6.29 1.51
CA PHE A 45 -13.82 6.30 0.17
C PHE A 45 -15.29 6.73 0.15
N LEU A 46 -16.12 6.17 1.03
CA LEU A 46 -17.58 6.33 1.00
C LEU A 46 -18.04 7.79 1.16
N PRO A 47 -17.47 8.62 2.07
CA PRO A 47 -17.81 10.04 2.14
C PRO A 47 -17.51 10.80 0.83
N ILE A 48 -16.41 10.47 0.15
CA ILE A 48 -16.08 11.10 -1.14
C ILE A 48 -17.02 10.60 -2.25
N ALA A 49 -17.47 9.35 -2.20
CA ALA A 49 -18.49 8.83 -3.10
C ALA A 49 -19.83 9.57 -2.95
N ILE A 50 -20.27 9.82 -1.70
CA ILE A 50 -21.46 10.63 -1.41
C ILE A 50 -21.28 12.07 -1.94
N TYR A 51 -20.11 12.67 -1.72
CA TYR A 51 -19.80 13.99 -2.26
C TYR A 51 -19.92 14.03 -3.79
N ILE A 52 -19.32 13.08 -4.52
CA ILE A 52 -19.41 13.01 -5.99
C ILE A 52 -20.86 12.82 -6.44
N ALA A 53 -21.62 11.97 -5.75
CA ALA A 53 -23.05 11.79 -5.98
C ALA A 53 -23.83 13.12 -5.82
N LEU A 54 -23.58 13.89 -4.76
CA LEU A 54 -24.21 15.19 -4.54
C LEU A 54 -23.84 16.22 -5.63
N VAL A 55 -22.58 16.29 -6.03
CA VAL A 55 -22.14 17.16 -7.14
C VAL A 55 -22.84 16.76 -8.44
N PHE A 56 -22.98 15.47 -8.69
CA PHE A 56 -23.71 14.97 -9.85
C PHE A 56 -25.21 15.27 -9.78
N ALA A 57 -25.83 15.19 -8.61
CA ALA A 57 -27.22 15.58 -8.40
C ALA A 57 -27.45 17.06 -8.72
N ILE A 58 -26.56 17.94 -8.25
CA ILE A 58 -26.55 19.38 -8.59
C ILE A 58 -26.40 19.56 -10.10
N TYR A 59 -25.47 18.84 -10.72
CA TYR A 59 -25.26 18.88 -12.17
C TYR A 59 -26.49 18.45 -12.97
N LEU A 60 -27.12 17.34 -12.58
CA LEU A 60 -28.36 16.84 -13.20
C LEU A 60 -29.53 17.83 -13.01
N PHE A 61 -29.64 18.46 -11.85
CA PHE A 61 -30.66 19.47 -11.59
C PHE A 61 -30.49 20.70 -12.50
N LEU A 62 -29.26 21.19 -12.63
CA LEU A 62 -28.94 22.39 -13.41
C LEU A 62 -29.01 22.15 -14.93
N TYR A 63 -28.49 21.01 -15.41
CA TYR A 63 -28.23 20.80 -16.84
C TYR A 63 -28.92 19.58 -17.45
N GLY A 64 -29.51 18.70 -16.65
CA GLY A 64 -29.93 17.40 -17.16
C GLY A 64 -31.02 17.49 -18.25
N LYS A 65 -31.84 18.55 -18.31
CA LYS A 65 -32.90 18.72 -19.33
C LYS A 65 -32.39 18.68 -20.77
N ASN A 66 -31.12 19.04 -20.97
CA ASN A 66 -30.44 19.07 -22.26
C ASN A 66 -29.26 18.09 -22.33
N LEU A 67 -29.12 17.20 -21.36
CA LEU A 67 -27.94 16.37 -21.19
C LEU A 67 -28.07 15.07 -22.00
N SER A 68 -27.20 14.91 -23.00
CA SER A 68 -27.00 13.62 -23.66
C SER A 68 -25.88 12.85 -22.94
N LEU A 69 -26.27 11.86 -22.15
CA LEU A 69 -25.38 11.11 -21.26
C LEU A 69 -24.66 9.97 -21.96
N PHE A 70 -25.25 9.42 -23.03
CA PHE A 70 -24.69 8.32 -23.81
C PHE A 70 -24.32 8.75 -25.23
N SER A 71 -23.57 9.84 -25.34
CA SER A 71 -23.21 10.43 -26.63
C SER A 71 -21.87 9.92 -27.15
N LYS A 72 -20.97 9.45 -26.28
CA LYS A 72 -19.61 9.01 -26.61
C LYS A 72 -19.48 7.48 -26.48
N PRO A 73 -18.62 6.82 -27.26
CA PRO A 73 -18.34 5.39 -27.14
C PRO A 73 -17.92 4.96 -25.72
N LEU A 74 -17.10 5.76 -25.03
CA LEU A 74 -16.66 5.45 -23.67
C LEU A 74 -17.80 5.44 -22.66
N ASP A 75 -18.86 6.22 -22.87
CA ASP A 75 -20.02 6.22 -21.96
C ASP A 75 -20.64 4.81 -21.89
N TRP A 76 -20.76 4.15 -23.04
CA TRP A 76 -21.29 2.79 -23.17
C TRP A 76 -20.36 1.73 -22.58
N ALA A 77 -19.05 1.86 -22.81
CA ALA A 77 -18.08 0.92 -22.26
C ALA A 77 -18.06 0.96 -20.72
N ILE A 78 -18.09 2.16 -20.12
CA ILE A 78 -18.01 2.32 -18.67
C ILE A 78 -19.33 1.93 -17.99
N ILE A 79 -20.49 2.26 -18.56
CA ILE A 79 -21.78 1.79 -18.00
C ILE A 79 -21.93 0.28 -18.14
N ALA A 80 -21.46 -0.32 -19.25
CA ALA A 80 -21.51 -1.77 -19.42
C ALA A 80 -20.60 -2.49 -18.42
N LEU A 81 -19.45 -1.90 -18.10
CA LEU A 81 -18.61 -2.37 -17.01
C LEU A 81 -19.34 -2.28 -15.66
N LEU A 82 -20.00 -1.16 -15.35
CA LEU A 82 -20.82 -1.05 -14.12
C LEU A 82 -21.90 -2.14 -14.07
N LEU A 83 -22.60 -2.37 -15.17
CA LEU A 83 -23.61 -3.43 -15.26
C LEU A 83 -23.00 -4.81 -15.03
N ALA A 84 -21.79 -5.08 -15.52
CA ALA A 84 -21.10 -6.34 -15.25
C ALA A 84 -20.76 -6.52 -13.75
N TYR A 85 -20.36 -5.45 -13.06
CA TYR A 85 -20.16 -5.46 -11.60
C TYR A 85 -21.47 -5.66 -10.82
N LEU A 86 -22.60 -5.14 -11.33
CA LEU A 86 -23.91 -5.39 -10.74
C LEU A 86 -24.39 -6.83 -11.01
N ILE A 87 -24.13 -7.37 -12.21
CA ILE A 87 -24.48 -8.76 -12.54
C ILE A 87 -23.66 -9.74 -11.70
N SER A 88 -22.40 -9.43 -11.41
CA SER A 88 -21.53 -10.31 -10.61
C SER A 88 -21.98 -10.45 -9.16
N THR A 89 -22.86 -9.57 -8.65
CA THR A 89 -23.44 -9.72 -7.31
C THR A 89 -24.31 -10.97 -7.16
N ILE A 90 -24.84 -11.50 -8.27
CA ILE A 90 -25.68 -12.70 -8.28
C ILE A 90 -24.91 -13.94 -7.79
N ASN A 91 -23.63 -14.04 -8.13
CA ASN A 91 -22.76 -15.16 -7.78
C ASN A 91 -21.60 -14.72 -6.86
N ALA A 92 -21.81 -13.67 -6.08
CA ALA A 92 -20.76 -13.10 -5.25
C ALA A 92 -20.30 -14.07 -4.16
N ALA A 93 -18.98 -14.22 -3.99
CA ALA A 93 -18.40 -14.95 -2.86
C ALA A 93 -18.75 -14.30 -1.51
N TYR A 94 -18.89 -12.97 -1.52
CA TYR A 94 -19.43 -12.19 -0.42
C TYR A 94 -20.19 -10.97 -0.98
N LEU A 95 -21.50 -10.94 -0.78
CA LEU A 95 -22.40 -9.97 -1.42
C LEU A 95 -22.05 -8.51 -1.06
N ARG A 96 -21.64 -8.24 0.18
CA ARG A 96 -21.30 -6.88 0.64
C ARG A 96 -20.14 -6.30 -0.15
N ASP A 97 -19.05 -7.06 -0.29
CA ASP A 97 -17.87 -6.62 -1.05
C ASP A 97 -18.19 -6.42 -2.53
N ALA A 98 -19.01 -7.30 -3.12
CA ALA A 98 -19.42 -7.17 -4.51
C ALA A 98 -20.21 -5.88 -4.74
N LEU A 99 -21.15 -5.54 -3.85
CA LEU A 99 -21.91 -4.29 -3.88
C LEU A 99 -21.00 -3.07 -3.66
N LEU A 100 -20.05 -3.14 -2.73
CA LEU A 100 -19.07 -2.08 -2.54
C LEU A 100 -18.24 -1.83 -3.81
N GLY A 101 -17.80 -2.89 -4.49
CA GLY A 101 -17.13 -2.78 -5.79
C GLY A 101 -18.00 -2.09 -6.85
N ALA A 102 -19.28 -2.45 -6.92
CA ALA A 102 -20.24 -1.78 -7.80
C ALA A 102 -20.43 -0.29 -7.42
N VAL A 103 -20.46 0.06 -6.14
CA VAL A 103 -20.50 1.46 -5.67
C VAL A 103 -19.24 2.22 -6.09
N LYS A 104 -18.05 1.61 -5.99
CA LYS A 104 -16.79 2.20 -6.45
C LYS A 104 -16.86 2.50 -7.95
N VAL A 105 -17.22 1.52 -8.79
CA VAL A 105 -17.33 1.68 -10.25
C VAL A 105 -18.42 2.69 -10.63
N ALA A 106 -19.55 2.71 -9.93
CA ALA A 106 -20.61 3.69 -10.14
C ALA A 106 -20.12 5.11 -9.85
N THR A 107 -19.38 5.29 -8.75
CA THR A 107 -18.77 6.58 -8.37
C THR A 107 -17.79 7.05 -9.45
N TYR A 108 -16.95 6.14 -9.97
CA TYR A 108 -16.03 6.43 -11.06
C TYR A 108 -16.74 6.82 -12.35
N PHE A 109 -17.85 6.16 -12.68
CA PHE A 109 -18.70 6.52 -13.82
C PHE A 109 -19.27 7.94 -13.67
N LEU A 110 -19.79 8.31 -12.48
CA LEU A 110 -20.29 9.67 -12.24
C LEU A 110 -19.20 10.73 -12.40
N LEU A 111 -18.00 10.50 -11.84
CA LEU A 111 -16.86 11.41 -12.00
C LEU A 111 -16.45 11.54 -13.48
N TYR A 112 -16.38 10.43 -14.21
CA TYR A 112 -16.11 10.42 -15.64
C TYR A 112 -17.11 11.28 -16.42
N ILE A 113 -18.42 11.12 -16.18
CA ILE A 113 -19.46 11.90 -16.85
C ILE A 113 -19.34 13.39 -16.50
N LEU A 114 -19.15 13.72 -15.22
CA LEU A 114 -18.97 15.10 -14.76
C LEU A 114 -17.84 15.80 -15.51
N VAL A 115 -16.67 15.17 -15.60
CA VAL A 115 -15.52 15.71 -16.31
C VAL A 115 -15.79 15.77 -17.82
N SER A 116 -16.30 14.68 -18.40
CA SER A 116 -16.56 14.53 -19.83
C SER A 116 -17.57 15.52 -20.42
N ARG A 117 -18.46 16.05 -19.58
CA ARG A 117 -19.52 17.00 -20.00
C ARG A 117 -19.33 18.43 -19.52
N SER A 118 -18.57 18.65 -18.43
CA SER A 118 -18.34 20.00 -17.88
C SER A 118 -17.06 20.65 -18.43
N VAL A 119 -16.11 19.87 -18.94
CA VAL A 119 -14.79 20.33 -19.36
C VAL A 119 -14.72 20.51 -20.89
N ASN A 120 -15.40 21.56 -21.37
CA ASN A 120 -15.62 21.77 -22.81
C ASN A 120 -14.75 22.87 -23.42
N SER A 121 -14.10 23.70 -22.60
CA SER A 121 -13.22 24.79 -23.04
C SER A 121 -11.75 24.48 -22.74
N GLU A 122 -10.83 25.03 -23.52
CA GLU A 122 -9.39 24.94 -23.25
C GLU A 122 -9.02 25.46 -21.86
N LYS A 123 -9.71 26.52 -21.40
CA LYS A 123 -9.55 27.05 -20.04
C LYS A 123 -9.91 26.00 -18.98
N ASN A 124 -11.06 25.32 -19.13
CA ASN A 124 -11.50 24.32 -18.16
C ASN A 124 -10.56 23.09 -18.16
N LYS A 125 -10.07 22.68 -19.34
CA LYS A 125 -9.07 21.60 -19.46
C LYS A 125 -7.81 21.95 -18.68
N GLN A 126 -7.30 23.16 -18.86
CA GLN A 126 -6.12 23.64 -18.12
C GLN A 126 -6.37 23.72 -16.61
N ILE A 127 -7.57 24.11 -16.16
CA ILE A 127 -7.90 24.12 -14.73
C ILE A 127 -7.81 22.71 -14.15
N ILE A 128 -8.43 21.71 -14.78
CA ILE A 128 -8.38 20.31 -14.30
C ILE A 128 -6.95 19.77 -14.29
N LEU A 129 -6.18 20.00 -15.36
CA LEU A 129 -4.79 19.55 -15.41
C LEU A 129 -3.91 20.25 -14.38
N ASN A 130 -4.11 21.55 -14.13
CA ASN A 130 -3.41 22.26 -13.06
C ASN A 130 -3.80 21.73 -11.68
N THR A 131 -5.07 21.44 -11.44
CA THR A 131 -5.52 20.80 -10.19
C THR A 131 -4.77 19.49 -10.00
N ILE A 132 -4.79 18.59 -10.99
CA ILE A 132 -4.09 17.29 -10.95
C ILE A 132 -2.58 17.49 -10.70
N PHE A 133 -1.95 18.43 -11.40
CA PHE A 133 -0.52 18.70 -11.24
C PHE A 133 -0.17 19.23 -9.85
N VAL A 134 -0.91 20.22 -9.35
CA VAL A 134 -0.74 20.75 -8.00
C VAL A 134 -0.94 19.66 -6.95
N THR A 135 -1.95 18.79 -7.12
CA THR A 135 -2.13 17.63 -6.24
C THR A 135 -0.90 16.74 -6.22
N GLY A 136 -0.34 16.38 -7.39
CA GLY A 136 0.86 15.56 -7.46
C GLY A 136 2.08 16.20 -6.79
N VAL A 137 2.25 17.52 -6.92
CA VAL A 137 3.30 18.27 -6.22
C VAL A 137 3.10 18.22 -4.70
N LEU A 138 1.87 18.41 -4.22
CA LEU A 138 1.55 18.33 -2.79
C LEU A 138 1.76 16.91 -2.23
N VAL A 139 1.36 15.87 -2.98
CA VAL A 139 1.63 14.47 -2.64
C VAL A 139 3.14 14.21 -2.56
N ALA A 140 3.92 14.71 -3.52
CA ALA A 140 5.38 14.62 -3.48
C ALA A 140 5.96 15.29 -2.22
N LEU A 141 5.45 16.47 -1.86
CA LEU A 141 5.87 17.20 -0.66
C LEU A 141 5.56 16.45 0.64
N THR A 142 4.48 15.67 0.74
CA THR A 142 4.24 14.83 1.93
C THR A 142 5.36 13.82 2.15
N GLY A 143 5.85 13.23 1.07
CA GLY A 143 6.94 12.26 1.09
C GLY A 143 8.29 12.90 1.43
N ILE A 144 8.62 14.03 0.78
CA ILE A 144 9.86 14.78 1.05
C ILE A 144 9.86 15.30 2.49
N SER A 145 8.75 15.87 2.98
CA SER A 145 8.67 16.41 4.35
C SER A 145 8.86 15.33 5.41
N SER A 146 8.31 14.13 5.17
CA SER A 146 8.46 12.97 6.06
C SER A 146 9.88 12.41 6.00
N GLN A 147 10.50 12.34 4.81
CA GLN A 147 11.92 11.96 4.66
C GLN A 147 12.85 12.89 5.45
N LEU A 148 12.58 14.20 5.42
CA LEU A 148 13.41 15.21 6.08
C LEU A 148 13.11 15.37 7.57
N GLY A 149 12.09 14.69 8.12
CA GLY A 149 11.66 14.86 9.50
C GLY A 149 11.12 16.26 9.82
N ILE A 150 10.67 17.01 8.80
CA ILE A 150 10.06 18.35 8.98
C ILE A 150 8.63 18.21 9.50
N TYR A 151 7.89 17.29 8.89
CA TYR A 151 6.53 16.93 9.27
C TYR A 151 6.33 15.46 8.96
N GLU A 152 5.92 14.67 9.94
CA GLU A 152 5.67 13.25 9.78
C GLU A 152 4.25 13.01 9.29
N PHE A 153 4.11 12.66 8.01
CA PHE A 153 2.86 12.12 7.50
C PHE A 153 2.88 10.60 7.72
N PHE A 154 1.91 10.10 8.50
CA PHE A 154 1.88 8.68 8.89
C PHE A 154 2.04 7.77 7.66
N GLY A 155 3.04 6.88 7.71
CA GLY A 155 3.32 5.91 6.64
C GLY A 155 3.91 6.50 5.35
N ALA A 156 4.25 7.79 5.28
CA ALA A 156 4.77 8.42 4.06
C ALA A 156 6.27 8.25 3.84
N TYR A 157 7.02 7.82 4.86
CA TYR A 157 8.42 7.43 4.74
C TYR A 157 8.68 6.19 5.61
N VAL A 158 8.96 5.05 4.98
CA VAL A 158 9.11 3.75 5.67
C VAL A 158 10.32 3.02 5.09
N GLY A 159 11.15 2.42 5.96
CA GLY A 159 12.29 1.61 5.51
C GLY A 159 13.35 2.39 4.72
N GLY A 160 13.35 3.73 4.73
CA GLY A 160 14.25 4.55 3.92
C GLY A 160 13.68 4.94 2.54
N ARG A 161 12.42 4.61 2.27
CA ARG A 161 11.74 4.85 1.00
C ARG A 161 10.58 5.82 1.19
N ILE A 162 10.36 6.65 0.18
CA ILE A 162 9.22 7.55 0.16
C ILE A 162 7.98 6.79 -0.31
N HIS A 163 6.96 6.76 0.55
CA HIS A 163 5.65 6.16 0.30
C HIS A 163 4.58 7.22 0.00
N THR A 164 4.84 8.49 0.36
CA THR A 164 3.89 9.63 0.25
C THR A 164 2.61 9.43 1.06
N SER A 165 1.66 10.36 0.95
CA SER A 165 0.33 10.20 1.56
C SER A 165 -0.46 8.99 1.06
N LEU A 166 -0.05 8.37 -0.05
CA LEU A 166 -0.60 7.11 -0.55
C LEU A 166 -0.14 5.87 0.25
N GLN A 167 0.87 6.02 1.14
CA GLN A 167 1.41 4.98 2.03
C GLN A 167 1.98 3.72 1.36
N TYR A 168 2.03 3.67 0.02
CA TYR A 168 2.52 2.54 -0.74
C TYR A 168 3.40 3.02 -1.91
N PRO A 169 4.69 2.64 -1.97
CA PRO A 169 5.68 3.29 -2.82
C PRO A 169 5.48 3.01 -4.31
N ASN A 170 4.93 1.84 -4.67
CA ASN A 170 4.64 1.50 -6.06
C ASN A 170 3.44 2.28 -6.61
N SER A 171 2.38 2.43 -5.80
CA SER A 171 1.25 3.30 -6.15
C SER A 171 1.67 4.76 -6.24
N ALA A 172 2.53 5.22 -5.32
CA ALA A 172 3.12 6.56 -5.40
C ALA A 172 3.91 6.77 -6.69
N ALA A 173 4.74 5.80 -7.09
CA ALA A 173 5.49 5.86 -8.33
C ALA A 173 4.59 5.94 -9.57
N ALA A 174 3.56 5.10 -9.66
CA ALA A 174 2.62 5.10 -10.78
C ALA A 174 1.83 6.42 -10.87
N TYR A 175 1.28 6.87 -9.74
CA TYR A 175 0.48 8.09 -9.65
C TYR A 175 1.30 9.32 -10.03
N LEU A 176 2.50 9.47 -9.45
CA LEU A 176 3.38 10.60 -9.71
C LEU A 176 3.96 10.57 -11.12
N THR A 177 4.20 9.40 -11.73
CA THR A 177 4.68 9.31 -13.12
C THR A 177 3.61 9.80 -14.10
N ALA A 178 2.34 9.44 -13.91
CA ALA A 178 1.25 9.95 -14.74
C ALA A 178 1.13 11.48 -14.64
N ILE A 179 1.22 12.03 -13.42
CA ILE A 179 1.13 13.49 -13.19
C ILE A 179 2.37 14.23 -13.69
N TYR A 180 3.55 13.62 -13.60
CA TYR A 180 4.79 14.17 -14.15
C TYR A 180 4.66 14.43 -15.66
N LEU A 181 4.04 13.52 -16.42
CA LEU A 181 3.78 13.73 -17.85
C LEU A 181 2.86 14.94 -18.10
N ILE A 182 1.81 15.08 -17.29
CA ILE A 182 0.89 16.23 -17.34
C ILE A 182 1.64 17.53 -17.04
N GLY A 183 2.52 17.52 -16.03
CA GLY A 183 3.36 18.65 -15.68
C GLY A 183 4.31 19.07 -16.81
N ILE A 184 4.95 18.11 -17.48
CA ILE A 184 5.83 18.38 -18.64
C ILE A 184 5.03 18.98 -19.80
N TYR A 185 3.81 18.49 -20.06
CA TYR A 185 2.90 19.05 -21.06
C TYR A 185 2.51 20.50 -20.73
N LEU A 186 2.05 20.76 -19.50
CA LEU A 186 1.66 22.10 -19.05
C LEU A 186 2.83 23.09 -19.16
N TRP A 187 4.04 22.63 -18.83
CA TRP A 187 5.27 23.42 -19.00
C TRP A 187 5.61 23.70 -20.47
N ASN A 188 5.12 22.88 -21.40
CA ASN A 188 5.37 23.06 -22.82
C ASN A 188 4.40 24.03 -23.50
N LEU A 189 3.29 24.37 -22.83
CA LEU A 189 2.38 25.41 -23.29
C LEU A 189 3.04 26.79 -23.24
N GLU A 190 2.48 27.73 -23.99
CA GLU A 190 2.87 29.13 -23.97
C GLU A 190 2.36 29.79 -22.68
N ASN A 191 3.25 29.92 -21.69
CA ASN A 191 2.95 30.55 -20.42
C ASN A 191 3.89 31.73 -20.13
N LYS A 192 3.49 32.57 -19.17
CA LYS A 192 4.39 33.57 -18.57
C LYS A 192 5.58 32.89 -17.90
N SER A 193 6.74 33.53 -17.92
CA SER A 193 7.99 32.94 -17.41
C SER A 193 7.85 32.40 -15.98
N TYR A 194 7.26 33.16 -15.04
CA TYR A 194 7.08 32.70 -13.66
C TYR A 194 6.21 31.44 -13.53
N ILE A 195 5.24 31.22 -14.43
CA ILE A 195 4.42 30.00 -14.45
C ILE A 195 5.26 28.82 -14.92
N ASN A 196 6.13 29.02 -15.93
CA ASN A 196 7.07 27.99 -16.36
C ASN A 196 8.04 27.58 -15.25
N TRP A 197 8.46 28.53 -14.41
CA TRP A 197 9.27 28.24 -13.23
C TRP A 197 8.53 27.34 -12.22
N LEU A 198 7.24 27.59 -11.98
CA LEU A 198 6.42 26.75 -11.11
C LEU A 198 6.25 25.34 -11.65
N TYR A 199 6.02 25.18 -12.96
CA TYR A 199 5.94 23.85 -13.57
C TYR A 199 7.29 23.11 -13.50
N GLY A 200 8.40 23.79 -13.76
CA GLY A 200 9.74 23.20 -13.63
C GLY A 200 10.04 22.76 -12.20
N ALA A 201 9.75 23.62 -11.22
CA ALA A 201 9.94 23.33 -9.79
C ALA A 201 9.07 22.16 -9.32
N GLY A 202 7.79 22.16 -9.68
CA GLY A 202 6.87 21.07 -9.33
C GLY A 202 7.29 19.72 -9.93
N ASN A 203 7.70 19.70 -11.19
CA ASN A 203 8.20 18.48 -11.84
C ASN A 203 9.51 17.99 -11.20
N LEU A 204 10.39 18.89 -10.73
CA LEU A 204 11.60 18.50 -10.00
C LEU A 204 11.26 17.81 -8.68
N LEU A 205 10.30 18.33 -7.91
CA LEU A 205 9.85 17.71 -6.65
C LEU A 205 9.22 16.34 -6.88
N ILE A 206 8.41 16.21 -7.93
CA ILE A 206 7.82 14.94 -8.34
C ILE A 206 8.93 13.95 -8.72
N ALA A 207 9.89 14.35 -9.56
CA ALA A 207 11.00 13.49 -9.98
C ALA A 207 11.91 13.07 -8.82
N TYR A 208 12.22 13.99 -7.89
CA TYR A 208 12.96 13.68 -6.67
C TYR A 208 12.23 12.62 -5.84
N THR A 209 10.92 12.79 -5.69
CA THR A 209 10.08 11.84 -4.95
C THR A 209 10.01 10.49 -5.64
N LEU A 210 9.84 10.46 -6.97
CA LEU A 210 9.85 9.23 -7.78
C LEU A 210 11.13 8.42 -7.53
N ILE A 211 12.29 9.07 -7.53
CA ILE A 211 13.57 8.43 -7.22
C ILE A 211 13.56 7.88 -5.79
N GLY A 212 13.08 8.67 -4.83
CA GLY A 212 12.95 8.27 -3.43
C GLY A 212 11.96 7.14 -3.14
N THR A 213 11.00 6.85 -4.04
CA THR A 213 10.12 5.67 -3.90
C THR A 213 10.89 4.36 -4.04
N GLN A 214 12.00 4.37 -4.78
CA GLN A 214 12.79 3.20 -5.13
C GLN A 214 11.94 2.05 -5.73
N SER A 215 10.87 2.39 -6.47
CA SER A 215 9.95 1.41 -7.08
C SER A 215 10.51 0.83 -8.38
N ARG A 216 10.89 -0.45 -8.36
CA ARG A 216 11.38 -1.19 -9.55
C ARG A 216 10.36 -1.21 -10.68
N GLY A 217 9.10 -1.52 -10.37
CA GLY A 217 7.98 -1.44 -11.32
C GLY A 217 7.80 -0.03 -11.88
N GLY A 218 7.89 0.99 -11.01
CA GLY A 218 7.85 2.39 -11.42
C GLY A 218 8.96 2.77 -12.43
N PHE A 219 10.21 2.36 -12.19
CA PHE A 219 11.32 2.66 -13.12
C PHE A 219 11.17 1.94 -14.46
N LEU A 220 10.71 0.69 -14.47
CA LEU A 220 10.47 -0.04 -15.72
C LEU A 220 9.36 0.63 -16.55
N VAL A 221 8.28 1.07 -15.89
CA VAL A 221 7.21 1.85 -16.53
C VAL A 221 7.74 3.19 -17.05
N ILE A 222 8.58 3.91 -16.29
CA ILE A 222 9.21 5.17 -16.73
C ILE A 222 10.01 4.97 -18.03
N VAL A 223 10.81 3.91 -18.14
CA VAL A 223 11.59 3.61 -19.36
C VAL A 223 10.66 3.30 -20.53
N ALA A 224 9.60 2.51 -20.32
CA ALA A 224 8.61 2.22 -21.36
C ALA A 224 7.87 3.49 -21.81
N VAL A 225 7.48 4.36 -20.87
CA VAL A 225 6.81 5.63 -21.11
C VAL A 225 7.72 6.61 -21.86
N LEU A 226 9.03 6.64 -21.57
CA LEU A 226 10.00 7.43 -22.32
C LEU A 226 10.07 7.01 -23.79
N PHE A 227 10.07 5.71 -24.06
CA PHE A 227 10.04 5.20 -25.42
C PHE A 227 8.72 5.55 -26.12
N LEU A 228 7.59 5.41 -25.42
CA LEU A 228 6.27 5.79 -25.93
C LEU A 228 6.15 7.30 -26.18
N CYS A 229 6.77 8.17 -25.36
CA CYS A 229 6.82 9.62 -25.60
C CYS A 229 7.38 9.94 -26.99
N ILE A 230 8.45 9.25 -27.40
CA ILE A 230 9.15 9.49 -28.68
C ILE A 230 8.26 9.09 -29.88
N ILE A 231 7.43 8.06 -29.69
CA ILE A 231 6.54 7.50 -30.72
C ILE A 231 5.24 8.28 -30.81
N ILE A 232 4.66 8.63 -29.65
CA ILE A 232 3.32 9.21 -29.55
C ILE A 232 3.34 10.71 -29.82
N TYR A 233 4.30 11.46 -29.25
CA TYR A 233 4.40 12.90 -29.50
C TYR A 233 4.98 13.20 -30.88
N LYS A 234 4.35 14.12 -31.61
CA LYS A 234 4.72 14.43 -33.01
C LYS A 234 5.52 15.72 -33.12
N SER A 235 4.89 16.86 -32.83
CA SER A 235 5.54 18.16 -32.59
C SER A 235 6.03 18.18 -31.15
N ASP A 236 7.16 18.81 -30.84
CA ASP A 236 7.72 18.95 -29.47
C ASP A 236 8.27 17.71 -28.74
N ARG A 237 8.24 16.50 -29.32
CA ARG A 237 8.77 15.27 -28.67
C ARG A 237 10.18 15.44 -28.10
N LEU A 238 11.06 16.14 -28.82
CA LEU A 238 12.43 16.41 -28.38
C LEU A 238 12.49 17.41 -27.23
N ARG A 239 11.63 18.42 -27.23
CA ARG A 239 11.54 19.42 -26.16
C ARG A 239 11.00 18.80 -24.87
N MET A 240 9.97 17.97 -24.99
CA MET A 240 9.42 17.21 -23.86
C MET A 240 10.43 16.20 -23.31
N LEU A 241 11.10 15.43 -24.18
CA LEU A 241 12.15 14.49 -23.79
C LEU A 241 13.32 15.20 -23.08
N THR A 242 13.75 16.36 -23.58
CA THR A 242 14.82 17.15 -22.97
C THR A 242 14.42 17.60 -21.56
N LYS A 243 13.21 18.15 -21.39
CA LYS A 243 12.69 18.53 -20.07
C LYS A 243 12.60 17.34 -19.12
N PHE A 244 12.13 16.20 -19.62
CA PHE A 244 12.05 14.96 -18.85
C PHE A 244 13.45 14.54 -18.34
N LEU A 245 14.41 14.37 -19.25
CA LEU A 245 15.76 13.89 -18.93
C LEU A 245 16.50 14.85 -18.00
N LEU A 246 16.43 16.15 -18.28
CA LEU A 246 17.10 17.16 -17.46
C LEU A 246 16.51 17.24 -16.05
N THR A 247 15.17 17.21 -15.93
CA THR A 247 14.52 17.23 -14.62
C THR A 247 14.84 15.98 -13.82
N PHE A 248 14.81 14.80 -14.44
CA PHE A 248 15.14 13.55 -13.77
C PHE A 248 16.62 13.48 -13.35
N MET A 249 17.54 13.98 -14.19
CA MET A 249 18.96 14.06 -13.86
C MET A 249 19.22 15.00 -12.67
N ILE A 250 18.66 16.22 -12.71
CA ILE A 250 18.84 17.17 -11.61
C ILE A 250 18.20 16.64 -10.34
N ALA A 251 17.03 15.98 -10.43
CA ALA A 251 16.42 15.31 -9.30
C ALA A 251 17.30 14.20 -8.72
N LEU A 252 17.96 13.39 -9.57
CA LEU A 252 18.90 12.36 -9.14
C LEU A 252 20.12 12.95 -8.43
N ILE A 253 20.67 14.04 -8.95
CA ILE A 253 21.76 14.78 -8.29
C ILE A 253 21.30 15.32 -6.93
N CYS A 254 20.11 15.93 -6.87
CA CYS A 254 19.57 16.46 -5.61
C CYS A 254 19.35 15.34 -4.59
N TYR A 255 18.79 14.21 -5.01
CA TYR A 255 18.56 13.03 -4.17
C TYR A 255 19.87 12.38 -3.71
N ALA A 256 20.89 12.36 -4.58
CA ALA A 256 22.20 11.86 -4.21
C ALA A 256 22.84 12.71 -3.11
N LEU A 257 22.79 14.04 -3.26
CA LEU A 257 23.39 14.98 -2.32
C LEU A 257 22.62 15.09 -1.00
N SER A 258 21.29 14.93 -1.00
CA SER A 258 20.44 15.16 0.18
C SER A 258 20.72 14.21 1.35
N SER A 259 21.10 12.98 1.05
CA SER A 259 21.47 11.94 1.99
C SER A 259 22.54 12.30 3.05
N GLN A 260 23.43 13.25 2.77
CA GLN A 260 24.53 13.66 3.65
C GLN A 260 24.26 15.00 4.34
N LEU A 261 23.08 15.56 4.12
CA LEU A 261 22.76 16.94 4.47
C LEU A 261 21.66 17.01 5.53
N SER A 262 21.72 18.05 6.35
CA SER A 262 20.59 18.39 7.24
C SER A 262 19.36 18.74 6.41
N ALA A 263 18.16 18.68 7.01
CA ALA A 263 16.92 19.04 6.34
C ALA A 263 16.98 20.41 5.63
N VAL A 264 17.55 21.41 6.31
CA VAL A 264 17.72 22.78 5.76
C VAL A 264 18.64 22.80 4.54
N LEU A 265 19.77 22.09 4.61
CA LEU A 265 20.72 22.02 3.50
C LEU A 265 20.15 21.23 2.32
N THR A 266 19.40 20.16 2.59
CA THR A 266 18.67 19.41 1.56
C THR A 266 17.65 20.29 0.84
N LEU A 267 16.86 21.08 1.57
CA LEU A 267 15.97 22.07 0.96
C LEU A 267 16.75 23.07 0.11
N GLY A 268 17.91 23.53 0.59
CA GLY A 268 18.82 24.40 -0.17
C GLY A 268 19.28 23.77 -1.49
N VAL A 269 19.66 22.48 -1.48
CA VAL A 269 20.04 21.73 -2.68
C VAL A 269 18.88 21.59 -3.65
N ILE A 270 17.68 21.25 -3.17
CA ILE A 270 16.48 21.13 -4.01
C ILE A 270 16.15 22.49 -4.64
N LEU A 271 16.15 23.57 -3.86
CA LEU A 271 15.92 24.94 -4.35
C LEU A 271 16.96 25.36 -5.39
N PHE A 272 18.24 25.08 -5.14
CA PHE A 272 19.31 25.33 -6.11
C PHE A 272 19.11 24.52 -7.39
N GLY A 273 18.73 23.25 -7.27
CA GLY A 273 18.34 22.40 -8.39
C GLY A 273 17.20 22.99 -9.24
N MET A 274 16.19 23.59 -8.60
CA MET A 274 15.10 24.28 -9.31
C MET A 274 15.62 25.48 -10.12
N VAL A 275 16.53 26.27 -9.54
CA VAL A 275 17.14 27.43 -10.23
C VAL A 275 17.99 26.96 -11.40
N CYS A 276 18.83 25.94 -11.22
CA CYS A 276 19.64 25.35 -12.29
C CYS A 276 18.78 24.80 -13.42
N LEU A 277 17.76 24.00 -13.10
CA LEU A 277 16.86 23.40 -14.08
C LEU A 277 16.21 24.47 -14.98
N ASN A 278 15.61 25.49 -14.36
CA ASN A 278 14.94 26.55 -15.09
C ASN A 278 15.93 27.44 -15.86
N GLY A 279 17.09 27.75 -15.29
CA GLY A 279 18.15 28.51 -15.97
C GLY A 279 18.67 27.80 -17.21
N ILE A 280 18.95 26.49 -17.11
CA ILE A 280 19.40 25.67 -18.24
C ILE A 280 18.34 25.63 -19.35
N ILE A 281 17.06 25.45 -19.01
CA ILE A 281 15.98 25.41 -19.99
C ILE A 281 15.76 26.76 -20.68
N GLU A 282 15.90 27.86 -19.95
CA GLU A 282 15.80 29.21 -20.51
C GLU A 282 16.96 29.53 -21.46
N VAL A 283 18.17 29.04 -21.17
CA VAL A 283 19.30 29.14 -22.10
C VAL A 283 19.03 28.30 -23.36
N PHE A 284 18.55 27.07 -23.21
CA PHE A 284 18.23 26.20 -24.34
C PHE A 284 17.10 26.75 -25.21
N SER A 285 16.07 27.36 -24.62
CA SER A 285 14.97 27.96 -25.37
C SER A 285 15.47 29.09 -26.28
N LYS A 286 16.35 29.96 -25.77
CA LYS A 286 16.98 31.04 -26.55
C LYS A 286 17.87 30.53 -27.68
N ILE A 287 18.63 29.46 -27.45
CA ILE A 287 19.48 28.83 -28.49
C ILE A 287 18.62 28.19 -29.58
N SER A 288 17.54 27.50 -29.21
CA SER A 288 16.62 26.84 -30.15
C SER A 288 15.90 27.85 -31.05
N ILE A 289 15.46 28.98 -30.50
CA ILE A 289 14.85 30.09 -31.25
C ILE A 289 15.84 30.64 -32.29
N LYS A 290 17.12 30.78 -31.93
CA LYS A 290 18.17 31.29 -32.83
C LYS A 290 18.45 30.34 -34.01
N ASN A 291 18.27 29.02 -33.81
CA ASN A 291 18.62 27.99 -34.81
C ASN A 291 17.42 27.37 -35.55
N LYS A 292 16.21 27.95 -35.45
CA LYS A 292 14.96 27.38 -36.00
C LYS A 292 14.72 25.91 -35.57
N GLY A 293 14.99 25.60 -34.30
CA GLY A 293 14.77 24.28 -33.70
C GLY A 293 16.01 23.64 -33.08
N PHE A 294 15.84 22.50 -32.43
CA PHE A 294 16.95 21.68 -31.91
C PHE A 294 17.61 20.91 -33.07
N ASN A 295 18.75 21.40 -33.56
CA ASN A 295 19.58 20.64 -34.51
C ASN A 295 20.21 19.42 -33.80
N VAL A 296 20.44 18.32 -34.52
CA VAL A 296 21.16 17.11 -34.09
C VAL A 296 22.45 17.42 -33.32
N LYS A 297 23.18 18.49 -33.70
CA LYS A 297 24.38 18.93 -32.98
C LYS A 297 24.10 19.42 -31.55
N THR A 298 22.98 20.12 -31.35
CA THR A 298 22.53 20.58 -30.02
C THR A 298 22.07 19.41 -29.16
N ILE A 299 21.39 18.43 -29.77
CA ILE A 299 20.99 17.18 -29.10
C ILE A 299 22.22 16.37 -28.69
N GLY A 300 23.21 16.25 -29.58
CA GLY A 300 24.49 15.61 -29.29
C GLY A 300 25.20 16.26 -28.10
N LEU A 301 25.25 17.60 -28.05
CA LEU A 301 25.84 18.34 -26.94
C LEU A 301 25.08 18.12 -25.62
N ILE A 302 23.74 18.13 -25.64
CA ILE A 302 22.90 17.86 -24.47
C ILE A 302 23.16 16.44 -23.95
N SER A 303 23.16 15.45 -24.83
CA SER A 303 23.44 14.06 -24.47
C SER A 303 24.85 13.90 -23.91
N LEU A 304 25.84 14.63 -24.42
CA LEU A 304 27.22 14.55 -23.96
C LEU A 304 27.42 15.22 -22.60
N ILE A 305 26.80 16.37 -22.36
CA ILE A 305 26.73 17.01 -21.03
C ILE A 305 26.01 16.10 -20.03
N PHE A 306 24.90 15.49 -20.45
CA PHE A 306 24.16 14.53 -19.62
C PHE A 306 25.01 13.31 -19.27
N ILE A 307 25.67 12.69 -20.25
CA ILE A 307 26.56 11.54 -20.03
C ILE A 307 27.73 11.92 -19.10
N PHE A 308 28.33 13.10 -19.29
CA PHE A 308 29.43 13.56 -18.45
C PHE A 308 28.98 13.81 -17.00
N LEU A 309 27.85 14.50 -16.80
CA LEU A 309 27.28 14.74 -15.48
C LEU A 309 26.84 13.42 -14.82
N LEU A 310 26.19 12.53 -15.56
CA LEU A 310 25.80 11.20 -15.09
C LEU A 310 27.03 10.37 -14.71
N GLY A 311 28.10 10.42 -15.52
CA GLY A 311 29.38 9.79 -15.21
C GLY A 311 30.03 10.35 -13.94
N GLY A 312 29.96 11.67 -13.73
CA GLY A 312 30.41 12.32 -12.49
C GLY A 312 29.59 11.92 -11.26
N VAL A 313 28.27 11.80 -11.41
CA VAL A 313 27.38 11.29 -10.37
C VAL A 313 27.70 9.83 -10.06
N ILE A 314 27.80 8.96 -11.07
CA ILE A 314 28.18 7.54 -10.90
C ILE A 314 29.56 7.41 -10.25
N TYR A 315 30.53 8.25 -10.63
CA TYR A 315 31.85 8.27 -10.02
C TYR A 315 31.80 8.69 -8.55
N TYR A 316 31.12 9.79 -8.22
CA TYR A 316 30.93 10.25 -6.83
C TYR A 316 30.21 9.19 -5.99
N ILE A 317 29.22 8.53 -6.57
CA ILE A 317 28.49 7.41 -5.96
C ILE A 317 29.44 6.25 -5.67
N ASN A 318 30.22 5.80 -6.66
CA ASN A 318 31.17 4.70 -6.48
C ASN A 318 32.29 5.07 -5.50
N TYR A 319 32.75 6.32 -5.51
CA TYR A 319 33.69 6.84 -4.52
C TYR A 319 33.06 6.83 -3.12
N SER A 320 31.82 7.29 -2.98
CA SER A 320 31.10 7.29 -1.70
C SER A 320 30.88 5.88 -1.14
N ILE A 321 30.75 4.87 -2.00
CA ILE A 321 30.62 3.45 -1.61
C ILE A 321 31.99 2.85 -1.24
N ASN A 322 33.04 3.16 -1.99
CA ASN A 322 34.38 2.59 -1.80
C ASN A 322 35.15 3.23 -0.64
N VAL A 323 34.85 4.47 -0.27
CA VAL A 323 35.46 5.16 0.89
C VAL A 323 34.85 4.69 2.23
N THR A 324 33.77 3.93 2.20
CA THR A 324 32.98 3.57 3.39
C THR A 324 33.03 2.09 3.78
N SER A 325 33.98 1.30 3.27
CA SER A 325 34.14 -0.11 3.68
C SER A 325 34.67 -0.30 5.12
N GLU A 326 34.97 0.77 5.85
CA GLU A 326 35.45 0.77 7.24
C GLU A 326 34.51 1.56 8.19
N VAL A 327 33.19 1.38 8.04
CA VAL A 327 32.20 2.24 8.70
C VAL A 327 31.27 1.45 9.63
N ASN A 328 31.15 1.94 10.87
CA ASN A 328 30.11 1.57 11.82
C ASN A 328 28.71 1.67 11.18
N LEU A 329 27.99 0.54 11.17
CA LEU A 329 26.65 0.42 10.58
C LEU A 329 25.54 1.05 11.43
N LEU A 330 25.85 1.57 12.63
CA LEU A 330 24.91 2.21 13.55
C LEU A 330 25.13 3.73 13.62
N LYS A 331 24.03 4.49 13.75
CA LYS A 331 24.04 5.97 13.83
C LYS A 331 23.83 6.47 15.25
N ASN A 332 24.22 7.74 15.45
CA ASN A 332 24.07 8.46 16.72
C ASN A 332 24.67 7.71 17.91
N SER A 333 25.78 7.03 17.67
CA SER A 333 26.42 6.11 18.61
C SER A 333 26.93 6.77 19.89
N GLU A 334 27.25 8.06 19.83
CA GLU A 334 27.74 8.88 20.94
C GLU A 334 26.71 9.87 21.47
N PHE A 335 25.47 9.88 20.93
CA PHE A 335 24.40 10.74 21.42
C PHE A 335 24.73 12.25 21.49
N ILE A 336 25.59 12.75 20.60
CA ILE A 336 26.25 14.09 20.64
C ILE A 336 25.30 15.28 20.85
N ASN A 337 24.05 15.18 20.38
CA ASN A 337 23.06 16.25 20.51
C ASN A 337 22.13 16.09 21.73
N GLY A 338 22.45 15.20 22.67
CA GLY A 338 21.61 14.90 23.83
C GLY A 338 20.27 14.24 23.47
N LYS A 339 20.12 13.74 22.24
CA LYS A 339 18.88 13.15 21.72
C LYS A 339 19.15 11.81 21.05
N GLN A 340 18.21 10.87 21.18
CA GLN A 340 18.31 9.52 20.61
C GLN A 340 17.74 9.43 19.18
N ILE A 341 18.04 10.41 18.32
CA ILE A 341 17.35 10.67 17.05
C ILE A 341 17.25 9.46 16.09
N HIS A 342 18.19 8.52 16.15
CA HIS A 342 18.23 7.33 15.29
C HIS A 342 17.93 6.00 16.01
N TRP A 343 17.69 6.06 17.32
CA TRP A 343 17.36 4.91 18.14
C TRP A 343 15.88 4.96 18.51
N SER A 344 15.18 3.84 18.30
CA SER A 344 13.80 3.66 18.71
C SER A 344 13.73 3.05 20.10
N ASP A 345 12.80 3.57 20.89
CA ASP A 345 12.41 3.02 22.17
C ASP A 345 11.85 1.60 22.03
N ASN A 346 12.28 0.69 22.90
CA ASN A 346 11.88 -0.72 22.86
C ASN A 346 11.47 -1.27 24.23
N GLY A 347 10.36 -2.00 24.26
CA GLY A 347 9.88 -2.70 25.45
C GLY A 347 9.17 -1.82 26.50
N SER A 348 8.77 -2.43 27.62
CA SER A 348 7.92 -1.85 28.67
C SER A 348 8.39 -2.29 30.06
N GLY A 349 8.14 -1.50 31.10
CA GLY A 349 8.50 -1.84 32.49
C GLY A 349 9.92 -1.46 32.86
N GLY A 350 10.32 -0.21 32.59
CA GLY A 350 11.56 0.37 33.11
C GLY A 350 11.38 1.83 33.51
N ASP A 351 12.23 2.28 34.42
CA ASP A 351 12.14 3.60 35.08
C ASP A 351 12.68 4.74 34.21
N LYS A 352 13.87 4.55 33.63
CA LYS A 352 14.58 5.61 32.90
C LYS A 352 15.12 5.13 31.58
N ARG A 353 14.97 6.01 30.60
CA ARG A 353 15.55 5.91 29.27
C ARG A 353 15.83 7.31 28.75
N GLU A 354 17.01 7.81 29.08
CA GLU A 354 17.37 9.20 28.82
C GLU A 354 18.85 9.34 28.49
N ILE A 355 19.20 10.41 27.79
CA ILE A 355 20.60 10.72 27.51
C ILE A 355 21.11 11.68 28.58
N VAL A 356 22.15 11.25 29.29
CA VAL A 356 22.83 12.06 30.30
C VAL A 356 24.22 12.44 29.83
N LYS A 357 24.67 13.64 30.21
CA LYS A 357 26.04 14.08 29.95
C LYS A 357 26.91 13.81 31.18
N LYS A 358 27.93 12.98 31.04
CA LYS A 358 28.92 12.65 32.08
C LYS A 358 30.32 12.67 31.47
N ASP A 359 31.26 13.32 32.15
CA ASP A 359 32.67 13.45 31.73
C ASP A 359 32.87 13.94 30.29
N GLY A 360 32.03 14.89 29.86
CA GLY A 360 32.07 15.45 28.51
C GLY A 360 31.48 14.55 27.42
N LEU A 361 31.08 13.31 27.74
CA LEU A 361 30.42 12.36 26.86
C LEU A 361 28.92 12.31 27.11
N TYR A 362 28.15 11.92 26.10
CA TYR A 362 26.73 11.62 26.25
C TYR A 362 26.54 10.11 26.32
N TRP A 363 25.78 9.68 27.33
CA TRP A 363 25.50 8.29 27.65
C TRP A 363 23.99 8.05 27.59
N MET A 364 23.56 7.00 26.89
CA MET A 364 22.21 6.49 27.07
C MET A 364 22.13 5.77 28.40
N ASN A 365 21.31 6.27 29.31
CA ASN A 365 21.00 5.64 30.58
C ASN A 365 19.76 4.75 30.44
N LEU A 366 19.92 3.46 30.72
CA LEU A 366 18.85 2.47 30.80
C LEU A 366 18.74 1.98 32.25
N THR A 367 17.65 2.32 32.92
CA THR A 367 17.42 1.94 34.32
C THR A 367 16.13 1.15 34.46
N LYS A 368 16.14 0.15 35.33
CA LYS A 368 15.01 -0.69 35.73
C LYS A 368 15.06 -0.96 37.24
N GLY A 369 13.92 -0.85 37.90
CA GLY A 369 13.77 -1.03 39.35
C GLY A 369 13.60 -2.49 39.78
N ASP A 370 13.57 -2.73 41.09
CA ASP A 370 13.25 -4.04 41.65
C ASP A 370 11.80 -4.44 41.32
N LYS A 371 11.56 -5.70 40.95
CA LYS A 371 10.24 -6.28 40.60
C LYS A 371 9.59 -5.72 39.34
N GLU A 372 10.34 -5.05 38.47
CA GLU A 372 9.88 -4.77 37.12
C GLU A 372 10.22 -5.97 36.23
N SER A 373 9.26 -6.52 35.49
CA SER A 373 9.47 -7.59 34.50
C SER A 373 9.16 -7.05 33.11
N GLY A 374 10.03 -7.31 32.14
CA GLY A 374 9.90 -6.85 30.76
C GLY A 374 11.26 -6.55 30.13
N TYR A 375 11.32 -6.63 28.80
CA TYR A 375 12.44 -6.09 28.04
C TYR A 375 12.38 -4.56 28.08
N TRP A 376 13.51 -3.89 28.27
CA TRP A 376 13.57 -2.43 28.29
C TRP A 376 14.87 -1.91 27.67
N GLY A 377 14.79 -1.11 26.61
CA GLY A 377 15.99 -0.50 26.04
C GLY A 377 15.76 0.19 24.72
N ILE A 378 16.78 0.12 23.86
CA ILE A 378 16.80 0.83 22.58
C ILE A 378 17.06 -0.12 21.41
N SER A 379 16.60 0.28 20.24
CA SER A 379 16.84 -0.47 19.00
C SER A 379 17.13 0.44 17.82
N GLN A 380 17.93 -0.04 16.87
CA GLN A 380 18.22 0.66 15.63
C GLN A 380 18.31 -0.34 14.47
N LEU A 381 17.86 0.09 13.29
CA LEU A 381 17.89 -0.69 12.07
C LEU A 381 19.14 -0.34 11.25
N ALA A 382 20.04 -1.31 11.05
CA ALA A 382 21.17 -1.24 10.14
C ALA A 382 20.78 -1.86 8.78
N LYS A 383 20.80 -1.06 7.71
CA LYS A 383 20.27 -1.44 6.37
C LYS A 383 21.29 -2.07 5.43
N GLU A 384 22.56 -2.09 5.82
CA GLU A 384 23.65 -2.56 4.99
C GLU A 384 24.36 -3.70 5.69
N PHE A 385 24.10 -4.92 5.23
CA PHE A 385 24.83 -6.09 5.69
C PHE A 385 24.90 -7.14 4.58
N LYS A 386 25.74 -8.16 4.78
CA LYS A 386 25.92 -9.28 3.87
C LYS A 386 25.46 -10.57 4.56
N PRO A 387 24.74 -11.47 3.86
CA PRO A 387 24.45 -12.82 4.36
C PRO A 387 25.73 -13.58 4.69
N ASN A 388 25.63 -14.56 5.58
CA ASN A 388 26.73 -15.47 5.95
C ASN A 388 28.05 -14.76 6.32
N THR A 389 27.95 -13.57 6.91
CA THR A 389 29.09 -12.70 7.18
C THR A 389 29.19 -12.43 8.68
N SER A 390 30.40 -12.50 9.23
CA SER A 390 30.65 -12.16 10.64
C SER A 390 30.55 -10.65 10.84
N TYR A 391 29.95 -10.24 11.95
CA TYR A 391 29.84 -8.87 12.41
C TYR A 391 30.17 -8.79 13.89
N THR A 392 30.79 -7.69 14.30
CA THR A 392 31.09 -7.41 15.70
C THR A 392 30.41 -6.13 16.11
N ILE A 393 29.57 -6.20 17.13
CA ILE A 393 29.07 -5.02 17.83
C ILE A 393 29.99 -4.72 19.02
N SER A 394 30.42 -3.48 19.17
CA SER A 394 31.24 -3.00 20.28
C SER A 394 30.71 -1.68 20.84
N PHE A 395 30.86 -1.42 22.13
CA PHE A 395 30.35 -0.20 22.76
C PHE A 395 31.05 0.05 24.09
N ASP A 396 31.11 1.31 24.51
CA ASP A 396 31.57 1.66 25.86
C ASP A 396 30.35 1.58 26.79
N ALA A 397 30.48 0.87 27.91
CA ALA A 397 29.43 0.80 28.92
C ALA A 397 29.98 0.79 30.35
N PHE A 398 29.12 1.15 31.30
CA PHE A 398 29.31 0.93 32.72
C PHE A 398 27.96 0.79 33.43
N SER A 399 27.96 0.26 34.64
CA SER A 399 26.78 0.16 35.51
C SER A 399 27.00 0.81 36.88
N ASN A 400 25.93 1.33 37.49
CA ASN A 400 25.92 1.71 38.91
C ASN A 400 25.27 0.65 39.82
N SER A 401 24.72 -0.43 39.27
CA SER A 401 24.17 -1.54 40.04
C SER A 401 25.15 -2.72 40.01
N GLU A 402 25.20 -3.50 41.10
CA GLU A 402 25.91 -4.79 41.12
C GLU A 402 25.22 -5.75 40.12
N ASP A 403 26.01 -6.58 39.43
CA ASP A 403 25.53 -7.64 38.52
C ASP A 403 24.58 -7.21 37.38
N SER A 404 24.82 -6.02 36.79
CA SER A 404 23.98 -5.57 35.67
C SER A 404 24.25 -6.33 34.36
N GLN A 405 23.20 -6.61 33.62
CA GLN A 405 23.21 -7.37 32.38
C GLN A 405 22.64 -6.57 31.21
N LEU A 406 23.34 -6.61 30.08
CA LEU A 406 22.85 -6.07 28.82
C LEU A 406 22.62 -7.19 27.82
N GLN A 407 21.40 -7.30 27.33
CA GLN A 407 21.01 -8.22 26.28
C GLN A 407 21.12 -7.55 24.90
N ILE A 408 21.88 -8.19 24.02
CA ILE A 408 21.98 -7.83 22.61
C ILE A 408 21.07 -8.78 21.83
N ILE A 409 20.11 -8.22 21.11
CA ILE A 409 19.26 -8.99 20.18
C ILE A 409 19.47 -8.45 18.76
N VAL A 410 19.78 -9.34 17.83
CA VAL A 410 19.92 -9.01 16.40
C VAL A 410 18.86 -9.77 15.63
N HIS A 411 17.86 -9.06 15.13
CA HIS A 411 16.90 -9.62 14.17
C HIS A 411 17.40 -9.39 12.76
N GLN A 412 17.41 -10.45 11.95
CA GLN A 412 17.57 -10.32 10.51
C GLN A 412 16.18 -10.08 9.90
N VAL A 413 15.95 -8.85 9.45
CA VAL A 413 14.63 -8.37 9.01
C VAL A 413 14.50 -8.51 7.50
N GLY A 414 13.44 -9.16 7.05
CA GLY A 414 13.09 -9.34 5.65
C GLY A 414 11.58 -9.41 5.45
N PRO A 415 11.12 -9.74 4.23
CA PRO A 415 9.69 -9.87 3.90
C PRO A 415 8.93 -10.90 4.77
N ASP A 416 9.65 -11.90 5.27
CA ASP A 416 9.21 -12.97 6.18
C ASP A 416 9.23 -12.58 7.67
N GLY A 417 9.55 -11.32 8.00
CA GLY A 417 9.57 -10.81 9.36
C GLY A 417 10.97 -10.75 10.00
N ASN A 418 11.02 -10.87 11.33
CA ASN A 418 12.20 -10.57 12.16
C ASN A 418 13.10 -11.79 12.49
N ASN A 419 13.07 -12.85 11.68
CA ASN A 419 13.78 -14.12 11.94
C ASN A 419 14.78 -14.46 10.83
N PRO A 420 15.99 -14.97 11.08
CA PRO A 420 16.44 -15.49 12.36
C PRO A 420 16.87 -14.39 13.32
N GLN A 421 16.72 -14.71 14.60
CA GLN A 421 17.13 -13.86 15.72
C GLN A 421 18.40 -14.44 16.35
N ILE A 422 19.31 -13.56 16.70
CA ILE A 422 20.50 -13.87 17.50
C ILE A 422 20.36 -13.11 18.81
N SER A 423 20.65 -13.77 19.93
CA SER A 423 20.58 -13.15 21.26
C SER A 423 21.81 -13.51 22.07
N ALA A 424 22.35 -12.53 22.78
CA ALA A 424 23.43 -12.70 23.75
C ALA A 424 23.20 -11.79 24.96
N ILE A 425 23.67 -12.23 26.13
CA ILE A 425 23.66 -11.45 27.36
C ILE A 425 25.11 -11.19 27.76
N LEU A 426 25.41 -9.96 28.13
CA LEU A 426 26.73 -9.52 28.60
C LEU A 426 26.60 -8.93 30.00
N ASP A 427 27.42 -9.41 30.93
CA ASP A 427 27.55 -8.81 32.25
C ASP A 427 28.37 -7.51 32.14
N ILE A 428 27.84 -6.42 32.70
CA ILE A 428 28.42 -5.07 32.62
C ILE A 428 29.05 -4.70 33.96
N ASP A 429 30.32 -5.07 34.10
CA ASP A 429 31.23 -4.79 35.20
C ASP A 429 32.21 -3.63 34.93
N GLY A 430 32.01 -2.50 35.61
CA GLY A 430 32.90 -1.33 35.51
C GLY A 430 32.86 -0.63 34.14
N GLN A 431 33.72 0.38 33.96
CA GLN A 431 33.73 1.20 32.75
C GLN A 431 34.76 0.73 31.75
N LYS A 432 34.32 0.04 30.69
CA LYS A 432 35.19 -0.47 29.61
C LYS A 432 34.43 -0.62 28.29
N ARG A 433 35.15 -1.04 27.25
CA ARG A 433 34.58 -1.36 25.93
C ARG A 433 34.19 -2.83 25.88
N TYR A 434 32.93 -3.09 25.66
CA TYR A 434 32.35 -4.43 25.49
C TYR A 434 32.18 -4.74 24.02
N SER A 435 32.09 -6.03 23.69
CA SER A 435 31.84 -6.47 22.32
C SER A 435 31.16 -7.83 22.25
N TYR A 436 30.42 -8.05 21.18
CA TYR A 436 29.85 -9.34 20.82
C TYR A 436 29.97 -9.57 19.31
N THR A 437 30.51 -10.72 18.93
CA THR A 437 30.65 -11.12 17.53
C THR A 437 29.58 -12.15 17.20
N PHE A 438 28.90 -11.96 16.08
CA PHE A 438 27.89 -12.86 15.57
C PHE A 438 28.05 -13.06 14.07
N LYS A 439 27.48 -14.14 13.53
CA LYS A 439 27.45 -14.40 12.09
C LYS A 439 26.03 -14.29 11.58
N THR A 440 25.82 -13.54 10.51
CA THR A 440 24.51 -13.44 9.87
C THR A 440 24.16 -14.75 9.18
N ALA A 441 22.86 -15.01 9.04
CA ALA A 441 22.39 -16.24 8.40
C ALA A 441 22.62 -16.14 6.89
N ASP A 442 22.74 -17.29 6.23
CA ASP A 442 22.86 -17.35 4.79
C ASP A 442 21.47 -17.24 4.13
N VAL A 443 20.80 -16.11 4.37
CA VAL A 443 19.45 -15.81 3.89
C VAL A 443 19.51 -14.52 3.07
N PRO A 444 19.66 -14.61 1.73
CA PRO A 444 19.84 -13.46 0.85
C PRO A 444 18.67 -12.45 0.87
N GLU A 445 17.48 -12.87 1.28
CA GLU A 445 16.25 -12.07 1.31
C GLU A 445 16.19 -11.05 2.46
N LYS A 446 17.14 -11.13 3.40
CA LYS A 446 17.19 -10.23 4.55
C LYS A 446 17.68 -8.85 4.13
N GLU A 447 16.84 -7.86 4.35
CA GLU A 447 17.06 -6.49 3.91
C GLU A 447 17.80 -5.64 4.97
N SER A 448 17.78 -6.04 6.24
CA SER A 448 18.40 -5.26 7.33
C SER A 448 18.65 -6.07 8.60
N LEU A 449 19.50 -5.55 9.49
CA LEU A 449 19.68 -6.01 10.86
C LEU A 449 19.03 -5.03 11.83
N ARG A 450 18.06 -5.49 12.63
CA ARG A 450 17.56 -4.70 13.75
C ARG A 450 18.34 -5.09 14.99
N ILE A 451 19.14 -4.16 15.48
CA ILE A 451 19.98 -4.31 16.66
C ILE A 451 19.23 -3.76 17.85
N HIS A 452 19.11 -4.56 18.90
CA HIS A 452 18.56 -4.17 20.19
C HIS A 452 19.64 -4.23 21.25
N LEU A 453 19.65 -3.22 22.12
CA LEU A 453 20.41 -3.20 23.37
C LEU A 453 19.39 -3.02 24.49
N LEU A 454 19.11 -4.11 25.21
CA LEU A 454 17.99 -4.20 26.16
C LEU A 454 18.50 -4.64 27.52
N LEU A 455 17.86 -4.15 28.57
CA LEU A 455 17.88 -4.81 29.87
C LEU A 455 17.05 -6.10 29.74
N PRO A 456 17.58 -7.25 30.19
CA PRO A 456 16.90 -8.53 30.07
C PRO A 456 15.62 -8.58 30.92
N ASN A 457 14.74 -9.52 30.59
CA ASN A 457 13.52 -9.75 31.34
C ASN A 457 13.80 -10.53 32.65
N ILE A 458 14.47 -9.87 33.59
CA ILE A 458 14.78 -10.37 34.94
C ILE A 458 14.28 -9.37 35.99
N ASP A 459 13.93 -9.88 37.17
CA ASP A 459 13.38 -9.12 38.31
C ASP A 459 14.48 -8.57 39.24
N GLU A 460 15.56 -8.06 38.65
CA GLU A 460 16.69 -7.47 39.35
C GLU A 460 16.91 -6.03 38.89
N LYS A 461 17.38 -5.17 39.79
CA LYS A 461 17.68 -3.77 39.48
C LYS A 461 18.82 -3.65 38.47
N GLN A 462 18.62 -2.83 37.45
CA GLN A 462 19.59 -2.56 36.40
C GLN A 462 19.80 -1.05 36.23
N ASP A 463 21.04 -0.57 36.10
CA ASP A 463 21.34 0.85 35.83
C ASP A 463 22.56 1.00 34.91
N ILE A 464 22.35 0.83 33.61
CA ILE A 464 23.41 0.72 32.60
C ILE A 464 23.51 2.00 31.77
N TYR A 465 24.74 2.47 31.57
CA TYR A 465 25.08 3.59 30.72
C TYR A 465 25.83 3.09 29.49
N ILE A 466 25.40 3.47 28.29
CA ILE A 466 25.99 3.00 27.02
C ILE A 466 26.34 4.19 26.12
N SER A 467 27.50 4.14 25.47
CA SER A 467 27.92 5.10 24.45
C SER A 467 28.88 4.47 23.42
N LYS A 468 29.28 5.23 22.40
CA LYS A 468 30.25 4.82 21.37
C LYS A 468 29.97 3.45 20.73
N ILE A 469 28.68 3.22 20.44
CA ILE A 469 28.17 1.96 19.89
C ILE A 469 28.60 1.79 18.43
N GLN A 470 29.23 0.66 18.10
CA GLN A 470 29.81 0.37 16.81
C GLN A 470 29.45 -1.02 16.31
N LEU A 471 28.96 -1.15 15.08
CA LEU A 471 28.71 -2.42 14.42
C LEU A 471 29.54 -2.50 13.15
N GLU A 472 30.45 -3.46 13.09
CA GLU A 472 31.43 -3.60 12.00
C GLU A 472 31.40 -4.98 11.37
N GLN A 473 31.73 -5.05 10.08
CA GLN A 473 31.91 -6.32 9.38
C GLN A 473 33.24 -6.94 9.82
N GLY A 474 33.23 -8.20 10.25
CA GLY A 474 34.39 -8.95 10.71
C GLY A 474 34.32 -9.33 12.19
N GLU A 475 35.40 -9.95 12.67
CA GLU A 475 35.52 -10.52 14.02
C GLU A 475 36.46 -9.71 14.92
N THR A 476 37.05 -8.64 14.39
CA THR A 476 38.00 -7.79 15.11
C THR A 476 37.29 -6.60 15.74
N VAL A 477 37.49 -6.41 17.06
CA VAL A 477 37.07 -5.19 17.76
C VAL A 477 38.06 -4.07 17.44
N THR A 478 37.60 -3.01 16.79
CA THR A 478 38.43 -1.82 16.54
C THR A 478 38.24 -0.79 17.65
N ALA A 479 39.20 0.15 17.74
CA ALA A 479 39.02 1.32 18.58
C ALA A 479 37.86 2.17 18.05
N TYR A 480 37.11 2.82 18.94
CA TYR A 480 36.03 3.69 18.49
C TYR A 480 36.58 4.84 17.66
N GLU A 481 36.20 4.87 16.38
CA GLU A 481 36.41 6.02 15.50
C GLU A 481 35.08 6.71 15.21
N LYS A 482 35.09 8.04 15.28
CA LYS A 482 33.92 8.85 14.97
C LYS A 482 33.52 8.62 13.52
N THR A 483 32.41 7.93 13.33
CA THR A 483 32.11 7.29 12.06
C THR A 483 31.68 8.28 10.97
N ARG A 484 32.12 8.05 9.72
CA ARG A 484 31.59 8.68 8.50
C ARG A 484 30.50 7.79 7.89
N TYR A 485 29.24 8.20 7.96
CA TYR A 485 28.11 7.38 7.53
C TYR A 485 28.07 7.13 6.00
N VAL A 486 27.77 5.87 5.60
CA VAL A 486 27.41 5.52 4.22
C VAL A 486 26.15 6.28 3.82
N ASN A 487 26.11 6.69 2.55
CA ASN A 487 24.92 7.24 1.93
C ASN A 487 23.88 6.13 1.67
N GLU A 488 23.17 5.69 2.71
CA GLU A 488 22.15 4.64 2.64
C GLU A 488 21.05 4.91 1.60
N GLN A 489 20.74 6.17 1.32
CA GLN A 489 19.72 6.53 0.34
C GLN A 489 20.14 6.17 -1.09
N ILE A 490 21.41 6.43 -1.43
CA ILE A 490 21.99 6.04 -2.71
C ILE A 490 22.25 4.54 -2.75
N ALA A 491 22.82 3.96 -1.69
CA ALA A 491 23.11 2.53 -1.64
C ALA A 491 21.83 1.70 -1.79
N GLY A 492 20.76 2.06 -1.07
CA GLY A 492 19.44 1.44 -1.21
C GLY A 492 18.85 1.59 -2.61
N PHE A 493 18.91 2.79 -3.20
CA PHE A 493 18.47 3.03 -4.57
C PHE A 493 19.21 2.17 -5.60
N ILE A 494 20.54 2.06 -5.50
CA ILE A 494 21.36 1.25 -6.41
C ILE A 494 21.10 -0.23 -6.22
N ASN A 495 21.02 -0.71 -4.98
CA ASN A 495 20.74 -2.11 -4.70
C ASN A 495 19.40 -2.51 -5.30
N ARG A 496 18.37 -1.65 -5.21
CA ARG A 496 17.07 -1.88 -5.86
C ARG A 496 17.13 -1.90 -7.39
N ILE A 497 18.02 -1.13 -8.03
CA ILE A 497 18.23 -1.19 -9.48
C ILE A 497 19.00 -2.45 -9.88
N LYS A 498 20.05 -2.80 -9.13
CA LYS A 498 20.85 -4.00 -9.37
C LYS A 498 20.05 -5.29 -9.14
N SER A 499 19.08 -5.26 -8.23
CA SER A 499 18.22 -6.39 -7.89
C SER A 499 16.97 -6.52 -8.78
N ILE A 500 16.93 -5.85 -9.94
CA ILE A 500 15.88 -6.09 -10.94
C ILE A 500 16.21 -7.42 -11.64
N ASP A 501 15.67 -8.51 -11.11
CA ASP A 501 15.76 -9.86 -11.69
C ASP A 501 14.36 -10.51 -11.70
N PHE A 502 14.04 -11.23 -12.77
CA PHE A 502 12.80 -12.02 -12.88
C PHE A 502 12.77 -13.21 -11.92
N LYS A 503 13.94 -13.62 -11.39
CA LYS A 503 14.06 -14.67 -10.37
C LYS A 503 13.90 -14.15 -8.94
N GLU A 504 13.65 -12.86 -8.76
CA GLU A 504 13.43 -12.31 -7.43
C GLU A 504 12.14 -12.88 -6.81
N ARG A 505 12.21 -13.27 -5.53
CA ARG A 505 11.08 -13.81 -4.74
C ARG A 505 9.78 -13.02 -4.89
N ASN A 506 9.82 -11.69 -4.75
CA ASN A 506 8.64 -10.82 -4.87
C ASN A 506 7.97 -10.88 -6.25
N VAL A 507 8.74 -11.21 -7.30
CA VAL A 507 8.24 -11.35 -8.67
C VAL A 507 7.64 -12.75 -8.87
N LEU A 508 8.31 -13.79 -8.37
CA LEU A 508 7.83 -15.18 -8.40
C LEU A 508 6.51 -15.34 -7.64
N GLU A 509 6.38 -14.75 -6.46
CA GLU A 509 5.15 -14.77 -5.66
C GLU A 509 3.93 -14.22 -6.43
N ARG A 510 4.12 -13.13 -7.18
CA ARG A 510 3.05 -12.56 -8.02
C ARG A 510 2.60 -13.53 -9.10
N PHE A 511 3.51 -14.32 -9.69
CA PHE A 511 3.12 -15.35 -10.66
C PHE A 511 2.25 -16.44 -10.02
N TYR A 512 2.55 -16.87 -8.80
CA TYR A 512 1.65 -17.79 -8.08
C TYR A 512 0.28 -17.16 -7.82
N PHE A 513 0.22 -15.87 -7.45
CA PHE A 513 -1.08 -15.18 -7.30
C PHE A 513 -1.86 -15.16 -8.61
N TYR A 514 -1.18 -14.99 -9.74
CA TYR A 514 -1.82 -14.96 -11.05
C TYR A 514 -2.37 -16.33 -11.43
N GLU A 515 -1.62 -17.40 -11.18
CA GLU A 515 -2.10 -18.77 -11.36
C GLU A 515 -3.32 -19.07 -10.50
N ASP A 516 -3.27 -18.70 -9.21
CA ASP A 516 -4.39 -18.90 -8.28
C ASP A 516 -5.61 -18.08 -8.70
N ALA A 517 -5.42 -16.85 -9.19
CA ALA A 517 -6.51 -16.02 -9.72
C ALA A 517 -7.16 -16.67 -10.95
N LEU A 518 -6.37 -17.30 -11.83
CA LEU A 518 -6.89 -18.04 -12.98
C LEU A 518 -7.63 -19.32 -12.56
N LYS A 519 -7.24 -20.00 -11.48
CA LYS A 519 -8.02 -21.11 -10.92
C LYS A 519 -9.35 -20.61 -10.37
N ILE A 520 -9.36 -19.50 -9.64
CA ILE A 520 -10.58 -18.90 -9.10
C ILE A 520 -11.52 -18.49 -10.23
N PHE A 521 -11.02 -17.82 -11.26
CA PHE A 521 -11.78 -17.43 -12.44
C PHE A 521 -12.52 -18.61 -13.09
N LYS A 522 -11.89 -19.79 -13.18
CA LYS A 522 -12.50 -20.98 -13.78
C LYS A 522 -13.75 -21.47 -13.04
N THR A 523 -13.96 -21.05 -11.79
CA THR A 523 -15.16 -21.44 -11.02
C THR A 523 -16.41 -20.62 -11.36
N SER A 524 -16.22 -19.39 -11.85
CA SER A 524 -17.31 -18.54 -12.37
C SER A 524 -16.83 -17.73 -13.58
N PRO A 525 -16.66 -18.38 -14.75
CA PRO A 525 -15.99 -17.76 -15.88
C PRO A 525 -16.82 -16.67 -16.57
N LEU A 526 -18.15 -16.71 -16.47
CA LEU A 526 -19.01 -15.75 -17.19
C LEU A 526 -19.16 -14.43 -16.44
N ILE A 527 -19.56 -14.50 -15.16
CA ILE A 527 -19.94 -13.33 -14.34
C ILE A 527 -19.04 -13.13 -13.11
N GLY A 528 -18.07 -14.01 -12.85
CA GLY A 528 -17.14 -13.88 -11.74
C GLY A 528 -17.74 -14.18 -10.37
N LEU A 529 -16.98 -13.84 -9.33
CA LEU A 529 -17.33 -14.04 -7.92
C LEU A 529 -17.63 -12.72 -7.18
N GLY A 530 -17.93 -11.66 -7.92
CA GLY A 530 -18.10 -10.32 -7.36
C GLY A 530 -16.78 -9.67 -6.95
N SER A 531 -16.81 -8.34 -6.79
CA SER A 531 -15.65 -7.63 -6.24
C SER A 531 -15.29 -8.16 -4.85
N GLY A 532 -13.99 -8.26 -4.56
CA GLY A 532 -13.50 -8.97 -3.38
C GLY A 532 -13.49 -10.49 -3.53
N GLY A 533 -13.85 -11.04 -4.70
CA GLY A 533 -13.82 -12.48 -4.96
C GLY A 533 -12.48 -13.12 -4.57
N TRP A 534 -11.36 -12.49 -4.94
CA TRP A 534 -10.02 -12.91 -4.52
C TRP A 534 -9.88 -13.06 -3.00
N LYS A 535 -9.97 -11.95 -2.26
CA LYS A 535 -9.71 -11.92 -0.81
C LYS A 535 -10.63 -12.85 0.00
N ASN A 536 -11.81 -13.20 -0.55
CA ASN A 536 -12.81 -14.04 0.10
C ASN A 536 -12.65 -15.55 -0.16
N VAL A 537 -11.88 -15.97 -1.17
CA VAL A 537 -11.80 -17.40 -1.54
C VAL A 537 -10.40 -17.94 -1.77
N TYR A 538 -9.38 -17.07 -1.90
CA TYR A 538 -8.06 -17.49 -2.39
C TYR A 538 -7.40 -18.59 -1.56
N PHE A 539 -7.67 -18.67 -0.25
CA PHE A 539 -7.16 -19.73 0.63
C PHE A 539 -7.48 -21.15 0.14
N GLN A 540 -8.58 -21.34 -0.59
CA GLN A 540 -8.97 -22.65 -1.16
C GLN A 540 -8.15 -23.04 -2.40
N TYR A 541 -7.50 -22.07 -3.05
CA TYR A 541 -6.88 -22.25 -4.36
C TYR A 541 -5.36 -22.12 -4.35
N GLN A 542 -4.78 -21.73 -3.21
CA GLN A 542 -3.37 -21.39 -3.10
C GLN A 542 -2.44 -22.48 -3.63
N ASN A 543 -1.46 -22.06 -4.43
CA ASN A 543 -0.35 -22.91 -4.85
C ASN A 543 0.75 -23.05 -3.78
N HIS A 544 0.83 -22.14 -2.82
CA HIS A 544 1.78 -22.20 -1.70
C HIS A 544 1.24 -21.36 -0.51
N PRO A 545 1.78 -21.52 0.70
CA PRO A 545 1.32 -20.75 1.86
C PRO A 545 1.72 -19.27 1.77
N TYR A 546 0.73 -18.38 1.63
CA TYR A 546 0.91 -16.92 1.66
C TYR A 546 -0.31 -16.17 2.22
N PHE A 547 -0.14 -14.88 2.50
CA PHE A 547 -1.22 -13.98 2.86
C PHE A 547 -1.20 -12.71 1.99
N THR A 548 -2.28 -12.40 1.29
CA THR A 548 -2.44 -11.15 0.55
C THR A 548 -3.91 -10.81 0.34
N LYS A 549 -4.26 -9.53 0.52
CA LYS A 549 -5.61 -9.01 0.22
C LYS A 549 -5.81 -8.72 -1.27
N GLU A 550 -4.74 -8.66 -2.05
CA GLU A 550 -4.75 -8.20 -3.44
C GLU A 550 -4.02 -9.17 -4.37
N VAL A 551 -4.53 -9.33 -5.60
CA VAL A 551 -3.91 -10.15 -6.65
C VAL A 551 -2.58 -9.56 -7.13
N HIS A 552 -2.36 -8.26 -6.91
CA HIS A 552 -1.26 -7.48 -7.51
C HIS A 552 -1.28 -7.45 -9.04
N ASN A 553 -2.47 -7.63 -9.64
CA ASN A 553 -2.74 -7.43 -11.05
C ASN A 553 -4.22 -7.06 -11.21
N HIS A 554 -4.48 -5.81 -11.56
CA HIS A 554 -5.85 -5.29 -11.65
C HIS A 554 -6.67 -5.99 -12.75
N TYR A 555 -6.03 -6.46 -13.81
CA TYR A 555 -6.72 -7.14 -14.91
C TYR A 555 -7.25 -8.51 -14.47
N LEU A 556 -6.46 -9.24 -13.67
CA LEU A 556 -6.90 -10.49 -13.06
C LEU A 556 -7.93 -10.26 -11.97
N ASP A 557 -7.83 -9.17 -11.20
CA ASP A 557 -8.86 -8.80 -10.23
C ASP A 557 -10.21 -8.50 -10.90
N VAL A 558 -10.24 -7.75 -12.01
CA VAL A 558 -11.46 -7.55 -12.82
C VAL A 558 -11.99 -8.89 -13.34
N LEU A 559 -11.11 -9.77 -13.84
CA LEU A 559 -11.47 -11.07 -14.37
C LEU A 559 -12.11 -11.98 -13.31
N VAL A 560 -11.52 -12.04 -12.10
CA VAL A 560 -12.08 -12.77 -10.95
C VAL A 560 -13.40 -12.15 -10.50
N SER A 561 -13.48 -10.82 -10.48
CA SER A 561 -14.63 -10.08 -9.94
C SER A 561 -15.86 -10.11 -10.85
N THR A 562 -15.66 -10.12 -12.16
CA THR A 562 -16.75 -9.91 -13.15
C THR A 562 -16.80 -10.97 -14.24
N GLY A 563 -15.90 -11.94 -14.22
CA GLY A 563 -15.77 -12.95 -15.26
C GLY A 563 -15.35 -12.34 -16.60
N PHE A 564 -15.51 -13.13 -17.65
CA PHE A 564 -15.19 -12.72 -19.01
C PHE A 564 -16.07 -11.55 -19.48
N LEU A 565 -17.30 -11.44 -18.96
CA LEU A 565 -18.24 -10.38 -19.32
C LEU A 565 -17.73 -9.00 -18.91
N GLY A 566 -17.35 -8.78 -17.65
CA GLY A 566 -16.80 -7.47 -17.27
C GLY A 566 -15.39 -7.25 -17.80
N PHE A 567 -14.60 -8.31 -17.95
CA PHE A 567 -13.26 -8.23 -18.54
C PHE A 567 -13.28 -7.68 -19.98
N ILE A 568 -14.23 -8.10 -20.82
CA ILE A 568 -14.31 -7.57 -22.19
C ILE A 568 -14.69 -6.09 -22.22
N PHE A 569 -15.58 -5.64 -21.32
CA PHE A 569 -15.93 -4.22 -21.22
C PHE A 569 -14.76 -3.40 -20.68
N TRP A 570 -13.98 -3.93 -19.75
CA TRP A 570 -12.73 -3.32 -19.32
C TRP A 570 -11.73 -3.16 -20.47
N LEU A 571 -11.51 -4.22 -21.27
CA LEU A 571 -10.64 -4.14 -22.45
C LEU A 571 -11.18 -3.19 -23.53
N SER A 572 -12.49 -3.05 -23.66
CA SER A 572 -13.10 -2.12 -24.62
C SER A 572 -12.76 -0.66 -24.32
N ILE A 573 -12.58 -0.28 -23.04
CA ILE A 573 -12.12 1.06 -22.66
C ILE A 573 -10.73 1.33 -23.25
N TRP A 574 -9.80 0.38 -23.10
CA TRP A 574 -8.45 0.49 -23.65
C TRP A 574 -8.44 0.53 -25.18
N LEU A 575 -9.28 -0.27 -25.82
CA LEU A 575 -9.45 -0.24 -27.28
C LEU A 575 -9.95 1.14 -27.75
N LEU A 576 -10.94 1.73 -27.07
CA LEU A 576 -11.49 3.05 -27.40
C LEU A 576 -10.48 4.18 -27.16
N VAL A 577 -9.67 4.08 -26.11
CA VAL A 577 -8.54 4.98 -25.85
C VAL A 577 -7.51 4.88 -26.98
N ALA A 578 -7.15 3.67 -27.41
CA ALA A 578 -6.24 3.47 -28.54
C ALA A 578 -6.81 4.03 -29.85
N ILE A 579 -8.09 3.81 -30.15
CA ILE A 579 -8.76 4.38 -31.33
C ILE A 579 -8.72 5.91 -31.29
N SER A 580 -8.99 6.52 -30.13
CA SER A 580 -8.88 7.97 -29.95
C SER A 580 -7.47 8.47 -30.27
N LEU A 581 -6.44 7.81 -29.75
CA LEU A 581 -5.04 8.15 -30.03
C LEU A 581 -4.78 8.21 -31.54
N PHE A 582 -5.09 7.13 -32.27
CA PHE A 582 -4.81 7.04 -33.70
C PHE A 582 -5.60 8.05 -34.53
N LYS A 583 -6.83 8.34 -34.14
CA LYS A 583 -7.72 9.26 -34.86
C LYS A 583 -7.35 10.73 -34.69
N TYR A 584 -6.96 11.12 -33.48
CA TYR A 584 -6.74 12.54 -33.13
C TYR A 584 -5.28 12.97 -33.19
N ARG A 585 -4.30 12.04 -33.15
CA ARG A 585 -2.87 12.38 -33.18
C ARG A 585 -2.37 13.15 -34.42
N ARG A 586 -3.17 13.18 -35.49
CA ARG A 586 -2.84 13.91 -36.72
C ARG A 586 -3.60 15.23 -36.86
N LYS A 587 -4.51 15.54 -35.93
CA LYS A 587 -5.47 16.65 -36.04
C LYS A 587 -5.25 17.77 -35.02
N GLU A 588 -4.44 17.56 -33.99
CA GLU A 588 -4.20 18.57 -32.95
C GLU A 588 -2.87 19.29 -33.17
N GLU A 589 -2.87 20.61 -32.91
CA GLU A 589 -1.65 21.44 -32.92
C GLU A 589 -0.82 21.23 -31.64
N ASN A 590 -1.47 20.85 -30.53
CA ASN A 590 -0.84 20.57 -29.24
C ASN A 590 -0.94 19.07 -28.88
N ASN A 591 -0.02 18.60 -28.04
CA ASN A 591 0.03 17.19 -27.62
C ASN A 591 -0.95 16.87 -26.47
N PHE A 592 -2.13 17.51 -26.41
CA PHE A 592 -3.05 17.36 -25.28
C PHE A 592 -3.55 15.92 -25.18
N ASN A 593 -4.21 15.41 -26.23
CA ASN A 593 -4.80 14.08 -26.22
C ASN A 593 -3.73 12.99 -26.01
N GLU A 594 -2.56 13.15 -26.62
CA GLU A 594 -1.38 12.29 -26.44
C GLU A 594 -0.95 12.21 -24.98
N THR A 595 -0.88 13.35 -24.28
CA THR A 595 -0.45 13.41 -22.88
C THR A 595 -1.44 12.70 -21.98
N ILE A 596 -2.74 12.93 -22.17
CA ILE A 596 -3.81 12.26 -21.41
C ILE A 596 -3.71 10.75 -21.61
N ILE A 597 -3.60 10.30 -22.87
CA ILE A 597 -3.54 8.87 -23.21
C ILE A 597 -2.26 8.23 -22.67
N LEU A 598 -1.10 8.89 -22.75
CA LEU A 598 0.13 8.37 -22.20
C LEU A 598 0.07 8.27 -20.66
N SER A 599 -0.59 9.22 -20.00
CA SER A 599 -0.84 9.18 -18.55
C SER A 599 -1.75 8.00 -18.19
N LEU A 600 -2.80 7.73 -18.98
CA LEU A 600 -3.65 6.55 -18.82
C LEU A 600 -2.88 5.25 -19.03
N ILE A 601 -2.06 5.15 -20.09
CA ILE A 601 -1.21 3.98 -20.37
C ILE A 601 -0.22 3.74 -19.22
N THR A 602 0.33 4.80 -18.62
CA THR A 602 1.21 4.69 -17.45
C THR A 602 0.51 3.99 -16.28
N LEU A 603 -0.70 4.44 -15.94
CA LEU A 603 -1.49 3.83 -14.87
C LEU A 603 -1.92 2.40 -15.20
N GLY A 604 -2.34 2.15 -16.45
CA GLY A 604 -2.76 0.83 -16.91
C GLY A 604 -1.63 -0.20 -16.91
N THR A 605 -0.47 0.15 -17.49
CA THR A 605 0.68 -0.76 -17.58
C THR A 605 1.25 -1.08 -16.21
N HIS A 606 1.34 -0.10 -15.31
CA HIS A 606 1.76 -0.36 -13.93
C HIS A 606 0.76 -1.30 -13.20
N SER A 607 -0.53 -1.23 -13.53
CA SER A 607 -1.57 -2.09 -12.93
C SER A 607 -1.56 -3.54 -13.44
N LEU A 608 -0.71 -3.89 -14.41
CA LEU A 608 -0.44 -5.29 -14.80
C LEU A 608 0.44 -6.01 -13.76
N VAL A 609 1.21 -5.25 -12.98
CA VAL A 609 2.19 -5.77 -12.03
C VAL A 609 1.94 -5.30 -10.60
N ASP A 610 0.91 -4.50 -10.35
CA ASP A 610 0.55 -4.05 -9.01
C ASP A 610 -0.95 -3.74 -8.90
N PHE A 611 -1.44 -3.58 -7.67
CA PHE A 611 -2.84 -3.26 -7.36
C PHE A 611 -3.12 -1.74 -7.40
N THR A 612 -2.41 -1.00 -8.25
CA THR A 612 -2.47 0.46 -8.33
C THR A 612 -3.90 0.99 -8.53
N LEU A 613 -4.71 0.34 -9.36
CA LEU A 613 -6.11 0.69 -9.59
C LEU A 613 -7.10 0.15 -8.54
N SER A 614 -6.62 -0.37 -7.41
CA SER A 614 -7.44 -0.63 -6.22
C SER A 614 -7.57 0.62 -5.32
N LEU A 615 -6.68 1.62 -5.48
CA LEU A 615 -6.73 2.87 -4.74
C LEU A 615 -7.70 3.87 -5.39
N GLY A 616 -8.73 4.29 -4.64
CA GLY A 616 -9.78 5.19 -5.15
C GLY A 616 -9.25 6.53 -5.68
N ALA A 617 -8.20 7.09 -5.08
CA ALA A 617 -7.58 8.34 -5.56
C ALA A 617 -6.94 8.18 -6.95
N ILE A 618 -6.37 6.99 -7.24
CA ILE A 618 -5.78 6.69 -8.55
C ILE A 618 -6.88 6.41 -9.57
N CYS A 619 -7.97 5.72 -9.16
CA CYS A 619 -9.15 5.59 -10.00
C CYS A 619 -9.77 6.96 -10.35
N PHE A 620 -9.84 7.90 -9.40
CA PHE A 620 -10.34 9.25 -9.71
C PHE A 620 -9.47 9.99 -10.71
N LEU A 621 -8.13 9.85 -10.61
CA LEU A 621 -7.23 10.34 -11.65
C LEU A 621 -7.52 9.64 -12.99
N PHE A 622 -7.60 8.32 -13.01
CA PHE A 622 -7.82 7.52 -14.22
C PHE A 622 -9.15 7.87 -14.92
N TYR A 623 -10.27 7.84 -14.21
CA TYR A 623 -11.59 8.15 -14.77
C TYR A 623 -11.79 9.65 -15.05
N GLY A 624 -11.12 10.53 -14.29
CA GLY A 624 -11.05 11.95 -14.61
C GLY A 624 -10.31 12.19 -15.93
N LEU A 625 -9.17 11.55 -16.14
CA LEU A 625 -8.42 11.61 -17.41
C LEU A 625 -9.20 10.98 -18.57
N LEU A 626 -9.91 9.85 -18.36
CA LEU A 626 -10.82 9.28 -19.35
C LEU A 626 -11.89 10.29 -19.79
N GLY A 627 -12.40 11.10 -18.86
CA GLY A 627 -13.36 12.17 -19.17
C GLY A 627 -12.80 13.24 -20.12
N LEU A 628 -11.49 13.45 -20.11
CA LEU A 628 -10.80 14.40 -21.00
C LEU A 628 -10.42 13.81 -22.37
N VAL A 629 -10.51 12.48 -22.56
CA VAL A 629 -10.19 11.83 -23.83
C VAL A 629 -11.13 12.32 -24.92
N LYS A 630 -10.56 12.77 -26.03
CA LYS A 630 -11.35 13.26 -27.16
C LYS A 630 -12.02 12.10 -27.90
N GLN A 631 -13.33 12.21 -28.11
CA GLN A 631 -14.11 11.24 -28.87
C GLN A 631 -15.18 11.95 -29.71
N ASP A 632 -15.50 11.35 -30.86
CA ASP A 632 -16.66 11.80 -31.64
C ASP A 632 -17.93 11.28 -30.98
N ASN A 633 -19.00 12.07 -31.07
CA ASN A 633 -20.31 11.59 -30.69
C ASN A 633 -20.77 10.49 -31.66
N ILE A 634 -21.35 9.40 -31.12
CA ILE A 634 -21.96 8.34 -31.92
C ILE A 634 -23.44 8.67 -32.17
N SER A 635 -23.88 8.52 -33.41
CA SER A 635 -25.29 8.31 -33.74
C SER A 635 -25.55 6.81 -33.88
N LEU A 636 -26.21 6.18 -32.90
CA LEU A 636 -26.54 4.75 -32.97
C LEU A 636 -27.57 4.51 -34.09
N PRO A 637 -27.37 3.51 -34.97
CA PRO A 637 -28.30 3.20 -36.07
C PRO A 637 -29.61 2.55 -35.60
N ILE A 638 -29.68 2.11 -34.34
CA ILE A 638 -30.87 1.49 -33.75
C ILE A 638 -31.75 2.58 -33.13
N LYS A 639 -32.99 2.75 -33.63
CA LYS A 639 -34.07 3.51 -32.97
C LYS A 639 -34.59 2.75 -31.73
N LEU A 640 -33.72 2.41 -30.79
CA LEU A 640 -34.18 2.18 -29.42
C LEU A 640 -34.39 3.58 -28.82
N ASP A 641 -35.46 3.81 -28.06
CA ASP A 641 -35.75 5.11 -27.42
C ASP A 641 -34.79 5.40 -26.24
N ILE A 642 -33.53 4.96 -26.33
CA ILE A 642 -32.44 5.20 -25.38
C ILE A 642 -31.93 6.63 -25.46
N ASN A 643 -32.22 7.32 -26.57
CA ASN A 643 -32.05 8.76 -26.72
C ASN A 643 -33.16 9.56 -26.02
N ASN A 644 -34.16 8.90 -25.43
CA ASN A 644 -35.17 9.57 -24.63
C ASN A 644 -34.53 10.17 -23.38
N ARG A 645 -34.56 11.51 -23.30
CA ARG A 645 -34.03 12.26 -22.15
C ARG A 645 -34.59 11.79 -20.82
N TYR A 646 -35.85 11.34 -20.77
CA TYR A 646 -36.46 10.84 -19.53
C TYR A 646 -35.84 9.50 -19.12
N PHE A 647 -35.59 8.59 -20.06
CA PHE A 647 -34.91 7.33 -19.79
C PHE A 647 -33.48 7.57 -19.25
N GLN A 648 -32.71 8.45 -19.90
CA GLN A 648 -31.36 8.78 -19.47
C GLN A 648 -31.34 9.42 -18.07
N TYR A 649 -32.28 10.34 -17.78
CA TYR A 649 -32.44 10.92 -16.45
C TYR A 649 -32.76 9.87 -15.39
N SER A 650 -33.71 8.97 -15.68
CA SER A 650 -34.12 7.92 -14.74
C SER A 650 -32.98 6.96 -14.44
N LEU A 651 -32.25 6.51 -15.47
CA LEU A 651 -31.10 5.61 -15.28
C LEU A 651 -30.01 6.24 -14.42
N ASN A 652 -29.69 7.51 -14.63
CA ASN A 652 -28.66 8.20 -13.87
C ASN A 652 -29.11 8.56 -12.45
N SER A 653 -30.41 8.85 -12.27
CA SER A 653 -31.01 8.99 -10.94
C SER A 653 -30.96 7.66 -10.18
N LEU A 654 -31.13 6.52 -10.86
CA LEU A 654 -30.97 5.19 -10.26
C LEU A 654 -29.52 4.94 -9.82
N VAL A 655 -28.53 5.26 -10.66
CA VAL A 655 -27.10 5.12 -10.29
C VAL A 655 -26.76 6.02 -9.09
N LEU A 656 -27.26 7.25 -9.10
CA LEU A 656 -27.12 8.18 -7.98
C LEU A 656 -27.73 7.62 -6.68
N LEU A 657 -28.98 7.17 -6.74
CA LEU A 657 -29.69 6.61 -5.59
C LEU A 657 -29.02 5.32 -5.08
N PHE A 658 -28.50 4.50 -5.99
CA PHE A 658 -27.71 3.31 -5.65
C PHE A 658 -26.48 3.67 -4.83
N ILE A 659 -25.68 4.66 -5.28
CA ILE A 659 -24.50 5.12 -4.54
C ILE A 659 -24.91 5.68 -3.18
N VAL A 660 -25.89 6.59 -3.15
CA VAL A 660 -26.31 7.23 -1.88
C VAL A 660 -26.82 6.19 -0.88
N PHE A 661 -27.66 5.24 -1.32
CA PHE A 661 -28.21 4.20 -0.46
C PHE A 661 -27.10 3.32 0.13
N PHE A 662 -26.23 2.74 -0.70
CA PHE A 662 -25.21 1.82 -0.21
C PHE A 662 -24.06 2.53 0.49
N ALA A 663 -23.63 3.69 0.01
CA ALA A 663 -22.57 4.44 0.67
C ALA A 663 -23.02 4.94 2.05
N PHE A 664 -24.27 5.39 2.20
CA PHE A 664 -24.82 5.73 3.51
C PHE A 664 -24.93 4.47 4.38
N SER A 665 -25.49 3.38 3.86
CA SER A 665 -25.66 2.14 4.64
C SER A 665 -24.33 1.57 5.16
N PHE A 666 -23.26 1.63 4.36
CA PHE A 666 -21.94 1.10 4.75
C PHE A 666 -21.12 2.07 5.61
N SER A 667 -21.38 3.39 5.55
CA SER A 667 -20.62 4.41 6.28
C SER A 667 -21.29 4.93 7.57
N ALA A 668 -22.60 4.73 7.73
CA ALA A 668 -23.35 5.33 8.84
C ALA A 668 -23.09 4.65 10.21
N GLY A 669 -22.45 3.48 10.23
CA GLY A 669 -22.05 2.76 11.46
C GLY A 669 -20.55 2.89 11.76
N ASP A 670 -20.13 2.43 12.94
CA ASP A 670 -18.72 2.46 13.39
C ASP A 670 -17.92 1.25 12.83
N ASN A 671 -18.27 0.80 11.62
CA ASN A 671 -17.83 -0.46 11.01
C ASN A 671 -16.30 -0.58 10.96
N ASP A 672 -15.61 0.45 10.46
CA ASP A 672 -14.15 0.45 10.33
C ASP A 672 -13.44 0.29 11.69
N GLN A 673 -13.97 0.93 12.75
CA GLN A 673 -13.40 0.80 14.09
C GLN A 673 -13.71 -0.57 14.70
N ILE A 674 -14.92 -1.09 14.48
CA ILE A 674 -15.32 -2.42 14.94
C ILE A 674 -14.41 -3.48 14.30
N GLU A 675 -14.20 -3.44 12.98
CA GLU A 675 -13.33 -4.38 12.27
C GLU A 675 -11.86 -4.24 12.70
N LEU A 676 -11.35 -3.02 12.85
CA LEU A 676 -9.99 -2.80 13.33
C LEU A 676 -9.77 -3.36 14.74
N ARG A 677 -10.75 -3.22 15.63
CA ARG A 677 -10.66 -3.76 16.99
C ARG A 677 -10.78 -5.28 16.99
N LEU A 678 -11.64 -5.84 16.15
CA LEU A 678 -11.77 -7.28 15.94
C LEU A 678 -10.44 -7.89 15.46
N ASP A 679 -9.82 -7.30 14.44
CA ASP A 679 -8.53 -7.74 13.89
C ASP A 679 -7.39 -7.65 14.93
N ARG A 680 -7.49 -6.72 15.89
CA ARG A 680 -6.50 -6.52 16.97
C ARG A 680 -6.81 -7.27 18.26
N GLY A 681 -7.91 -8.02 18.32
CA GLY A 681 -8.36 -8.68 19.55
C GLY A 681 -8.70 -7.71 20.69
N LEU A 682 -9.10 -6.47 20.37
CA LEU A 682 -9.44 -5.45 21.35
C LEU A 682 -10.92 -5.53 21.74
N PRO A 683 -11.31 -5.16 22.98
CA PRO A 683 -12.72 -5.18 23.42
C PRO A 683 -13.63 -4.34 22.50
N ILE A 684 -14.83 -4.80 22.16
CA ILE A 684 -15.75 -4.08 21.26
C ILE A 684 -17.05 -3.75 22.00
N ASP A 685 -17.53 -2.52 21.84
CA ASP A 685 -18.82 -2.08 22.40
C ASP A 685 -19.97 -2.69 21.60
N ALA A 686 -20.71 -3.60 22.25
CA ALA A 686 -21.85 -4.28 21.67
C ALA A 686 -22.99 -3.33 21.23
N GLY A 687 -23.23 -2.23 21.96
CA GLY A 687 -24.29 -1.29 21.62
C GLY A 687 -24.03 -0.61 20.28
N LYS A 688 -22.77 -0.23 20.02
CA LYS A 688 -22.35 0.30 18.72
C LYS A 688 -22.49 -0.71 17.59
N VAL A 689 -22.26 -2.00 17.87
CA VAL A 689 -22.42 -3.08 16.89
C VAL A 689 -23.90 -3.27 16.55
N GLU A 690 -24.79 -3.22 17.54
CA GLU A 690 -26.25 -3.31 17.33
C GLU A 690 -26.82 -2.13 16.53
N GLU A 691 -26.26 -0.92 16.69
CA GLU A 691 -26.61 0.21 15.83
C GLU A 691 -26.10 -0.01 14.41
N SER A 692 -24.84 -0.43 14.27
CA SER A 692 -24.20 -0.63 12.96
C SER A 692 -24.88 -1.74 12.16
N VAL A 693 -25.32 -2.83 12.80
CA VAL A 693 -25.96 -3.96 12.10
C VAL A 693 -27.35 -3.62 11.54
N LYS A 694 -28.03 -2.60 12.11
CA LYS A 694 -29.31 -2.11 11.57
C LYS A 694 -29.13 -1.42 10.22
N LEU A 695 -27.95 -0.80 10.02
CA LEU A 695 -27.57 -0.03 8.85
C LEU A 695 -26.88 -0.91 7.80
N ASP A 696 -25.88 -1.69 8.22
CA ASP A 696 -25.11 -2.59 7.36
C ASP A 696 -25.41 -4.07 7.65
N ARG A 697 -26.60 -4.49 7.22
CA ARG A 697 -27.10 -5.87 7.44
C ARG A 697 -26.30 -6.93 6.70
N LEU A 698 -25.44 -6.54 5.76
CA LEU A 698 -24.64 -7.44 4.94
C LEU A 698 -23.26 -7.68 5.54
N ASN A 699 -22.88 -6.97 6.60
CA ASN A 699 -21.57 -7.15 7.21
C ASN A 699 -21.52 -8.37 8.15
N ALA A 700 -20.87 -9.44 7.67
CA ALA A 700 -20.66 -10.67 8.43
C ALA A 700 -19.90 -10.44 9.76
N ASN A 701 -18.94 -9.52 9.77
CA ASN A 701 -18.12 -9.23 10.96
C ASN A 701 -18.98 -8.71 12.13
N LEU A 702 -20.04 -7.93 11.85
CA LEU A 702 -20.92 -7.41 12.89
C LEU A 702 -21.67 -8.53 13.62
N TYR A 703 -22.17 -9.52 12.86
CA TYR A 703 -22.85 -10.67 13.47
C TYR A 703 -21.90 -11.54 14.28
N VAL A 704 -20.64 -11.65 13.88
CA VAL A 704 -19.61 -12.40 14.61
C VAL A 704 -19.32 -11.75 15.95
N VAL A 705 -19.24 -10.41 15.99
CA VAL A 705 -19.03 -9.69 17.25
C VAL A 705 -20.23 -9.89 18.19
N LEU A 706 -21.46 -9.86 17.67
CA LEU A 706 -22.67 -10.17 18.46
C LEU A 706 -22.67 -11.63 18.95
N ALA A 707 -22.24 -12.57 18.10
CA ALA A 707 -22.12 -13.97 18.48
C ALA A 707 -21.10 -14.17 19.61
N ALA A 708 -19.93 -13.52 19.52
CA ALA A 708 -18.89 -13.57 20.54
C ALA A 708 -19.36 -12.96 21.87
N ARG A 709 -20.12 -11.86 21.83
CA ARG A 709 -20.74 -11.27 23.02
C ARG A 709 -21.69 -12.25 23.70
N ASP A 710 -22.64 -12.80 22.95
CA ASP A 710 -23.65 -13.71 23.52
C ASP A 710 -23.00 -14.98 24.05
N TYR A 711 -21.98 -15.50 23.37
CA TYR A 711 -21.19 -16.61 23.88
C TYR A 711 -20.44 -16.27 25.17
N ASN A 712 -19.89 -15.06 25.29
CA ASN A 712 -19.26 -14.62 26.53
C ASN A 712 -20.27 -14.48 27.67
N ASN A 713 -21.51 -14.06 27.40
CA ASN A 713 -22.58 -14.05 28.38
C ASN A 713 -22.92 -15.47 28.83
N PHE A 714 -23.08 -16.40 27.89
CA PHE A 714 -23.25 -17.83 28.18
C PHE A 714 -22.12 -18.38 29.04
N ALA A 715 -20.85 -18.06 28.74
CA ALA A 715 -19.71 -18.54 29.52
C ALA A 715 -19.73 -18.06 30.98
N GLN A 716 -20.40 -16.94 31.27
CA GLN A 716 -20.55 -16.40 32.62
C GLN A 716 -21.81 -16.90 33.33
N SER A 717 -22.93 -17.01 32.61
CA SER A 717 -24.26 -17.29 33.18
C SER A 717 -24.70 -18.75 33.06
N LEU A 718 -24.08 -19.50 32.13
CA LEU A 718 -24.52 -20.81 31.65
C LEU A 718 -25.96 -20.83 31.10
N ASN A 719 -26.49 -19.66 30.71
CA ASN A 719 -27.83 -19.55 30.14
C ASN A 719 -27.85 -20.03 28.68
N ILE A 720 -28.57 -21.12 28.42
CA ILE A 720 -28.66 -21.75 27.10
C ILE A 720 -29.22 -20.79 26.03
N ASP A 721 -30.09 -19.86 26.41
CA ASP A 721 -30.65 -18.87 25.46
C ASP A 721 -29.55 -17.98 24.86
N ASP A 722 -28.52 -17.62 25.65
CA ASP A 722 -27.37 -16.85 25.17
C ASP A 722 -26.54 -17.67 24.18
N LEU A 723 -26.35 -18.97 24.43
CA LEU A 723 -25.66 -19.86 23.50
C LEU A 723 -26.43 -20.05 22.19
N GLN A 724 -27.75 -20.21 22.25
CA GLN A 724 -28.61 -20.29 21.06
C GLN A 724 -28.58 -18.99 20.25
N SER A 725 -28.59 -17.84 20.93
CA SER A 725 -28.43 -16.53 20.29
C SER A 725 -27.08 -16.39 19.58
N ALA A 726 -25.99 -16.80 20.24
CA ALA A 726 -24.65 -16.82 19.64
C ALA A 726 -24.60 -17.70 18.37
N GLN A 727 -25.22 -18.88 18.42
CA GLN A 727 -25.33 -19.78 17.26
C GLN A 727 -26.13 -19.16 16.11
N ALA A 728 -27.25 -18.50 16.39
CA ALA A 728 -28.06 -17.84 15.38
C ALA A 728 -27.30 -16.70 14.67
N TYR A 729 -26.50 -15.93 15.43
CA TYR A 729 -25.68 -14.87 14.86
C TYR A 729 -24.52 -15.40 14.00
N ILE A 730 -23.78 -16.41 14.46
CA ILE A 730 -22.69 -16.98 13.65
C ILE A 730 -23.24 -17.68 12.39
N ASP A 731 -24.42 -18.30 12.46
CA ASP A 731 -25.09 -18.86 11.28
C ASP A 731 -25.42 -17.80 10.24
N LYS A 732 -25.82 -16.62 10.70
CA LYS A 732 -26.04 -15.49 9.80
C LYS A 732 -24.74 -15.00 9.17
N ALA A 733 -23.64 -14.97 9.92
CA ALA A 733 -22.32 -14.63 9.37
C ALA A 733 -21.84 -15.65 8.32
N ILE A 734 -21.97 -16.96 8.60
CA ILE A 734 -21.65 -18.04 7.66
C ILE A 734 -22.51 -17.94 6.41
N LYS A 735 -23.80 -17.65 6.54
CA LYS A 735 -24.70 -17.45 5.39
C LYS A 735 -24.28 -16.28 4.50
N LEU A 736 -23.75 -15.21 5.09
CA LEU A 736 -23.29 -14.03 4.35
C LEU A 736 -21.91 -14.24 3.70
N GLN A 737 -21.01 -14.97 4.36
CA GLN A 737 -19.63 -15.21 3.91
C GLN A 737 -19.22 -16.68 4.14
N PRO A 738 -19.73 -17.62 3.32
CA PRO A 738 -19.58 -19.06 3.56
C PRO A 738 -18.15 -19.60 3.33
N ASN A 739 -17.27 -18.82 2.72
CA ASN A 739 -15.91 -19.24 2.40
C ASN A 739 -14.87 -18.81 3.45
N ASN A 740 -15.29 -18.21 4.56
CA ASN A 740 -14.38 -17.74 5.60
C ASN A 740 -14.19 -18.83 6.69
N PRO A 741 -12.98 -19.43 6.81
CA PRO A 741 -12.72 -20.52 7.75
C PRO A 741 -12.90 -20.09 9.22
N SER A 742 -12.69 -18.82 9.55
CA SER A 742 -12.79 -18.32 10.92
C SER A 742 -14.20 -18.42 11.49
N TRP A 743 -15.24 -18.29 10.65
CA TRP A 743 -16.63 -18.43 11.10
C TRP A 743 -16.97 -19.85 11.52
N TYR A 744 -16.44 -20.84 10.80
CA TYR A 744 -16.60 -22.25 11.15
C TYR A 744 -15.84 -22.59 12.44
N LYS A 745 -14.63 -22.04 12.63
CA LYS A 745 -13.89 -22.19 13.88
C LYS A 745 -14.66 -21.62 15.09
N GLN A 746 -15.30 -20.46 14.93
CA GLN A 746 -16.12 -19.89 16.01
C GLN A 746 -17.36 -20.73 16.29
N LYS A 747 -18.10 -21.13 15.24
CA LYS A 747 -19.28 -22.00 15.41
C LYS A 747 -18.92 -23.35 16.05
N ALA A 748 -17.76 -23.92 15.70
CA ALA A 748 -17.26 -25.15 16.30
C ALA A 748 -17.09 -25.02 17.82
N ARG A 749 -16.58 -23.88 18.32
CA ARG A 749 -16.48 -23.61 19.76
C ARG A 749 -17.85 -23.59 20.43
N TYR A 750 -18.86 -23.01 19.79
CA TYR A 750 -20.21 -22.93 20.36
C TYR A 750 -20.88 -24.31 20.43
N GLN A 751 -20.71 -25.12 19.38
CA GLN A 751 -21.21 -26.50 19.33
C GLN A 751 -20.49 -27.40 20.35
N PHE A 752 -19.19 -27.18 20.56
CA PHE A 752 -18.44 -27.85 21.63
C PHE A 752 -19.04 -27.52 23.02
N SER A 753 -19.34 -26.25 23.29
CA SER A 753 -19.97 -25.83 24.56
C SER A 753 -21.39 -26.34 24.75
N GLU A 754 -22.12 -26.57 23.66
CA GLU A 754 -23.44 -27.24 23.69
C GLU A 754 -23.32 -28.75 23.99
N GLY A 755 -22.12 -29.32 23.87
CA GLY A 755 -21.87 -30.76 24.00
C GLY A 755 -22.01 -31.53 22.68
N ASN A 756 -22.23 -30.85 21.55
CA ASN A 756 -22.27 -31.48 20.23
C ASN A 756 -20.85 -31.60 19.64
N PHE A 757 -20.09 -32.57 20.15
CA PHE A 757 -18.70 -32.80 19.73
C PHE A 757 -18.57 -33.20 18.25
N GLU A 758 -19.50 -34.02 17.72
CA GLU A 758 -19.47 -34.39 16.31
C GLU A 758 -19.71 -33.19 15.39
N GLY A 759 -20.67 -32.31 15.74
CA GLY A 759 -20.91 -31.07 15.03
C GLY A 759 -19.72 -30.11 15.10
N ALA A 760 -19.08 -30.00 16.26
CA ALA A 760 -17.90 -29.16 16.44
C ALA A 760 -16.73 -29.59 15.54
N ILE A 761 -16.47 -30.90 15.46
CA ILE A 761 -15.40 -31.47 14.60
C ILE A 761 -15.73 -31.33 13.12
N ALA A 762 -16.99 -31.56 12.72
CA ALA A 762 -17.38 -31.36 11.33
C ALA A 762 -17.14 -29.90 10.87
N LEU A 763 -17.36 -28.93 11.77
CA LEU A 763 -17.09 -27.52 11.52
C LEU A 763 -15.58 -27.20 11.50
N SER A 764 -14.77 -27.78 12.38
CA SER A 764 -13.31 -27.59 12.33
C SER A 764 -12.70 -28.18 11.04
N GLN A 765 -13.20 -29.34 10.60
CA GLN A 765 -12.80 -29.96 9.33
C GLN A 765 -13.24 -29.13 8.12
N GLN A 766 -14.39 -28.46 8.20
CA GLN A 766 -14.79 -27.51 7.17
C GLN A 766 -13.83 -26.30 7.13
N ALA A 767 -13.31 -25.85 8.26
CA ALA A 767 -12.30 -24.77 8.30
C ALA A 767 -10.96 -25.19 7.66
N THR A 768 -10.49 -26.43 7.89
CA THR A 768 -9.29 -26.95 7.21
C THR A 768 -9.51 -27.14 5.72
N LYS A 769 -10.70 -27.57 5.29
CA LYS A 769 -11.07 -27.65 3.86
C LYS A 769 -11.09 -26.28 3.16
N LEU A 770 -11.55 -25.23 3.85
CA LEU A 770 -11.61 -23.88 3.30
C LEU A 770 -10.24 -23.17 3.25
N ALA A 771 -9.27 -23.64 4.03
CA ALA A 771 -7.92 -23.09 4.08
C ALA A 771 -6.87 -24.20 4.28
N PRO A 772 -6.66 -25.08 3.28
CA PRO A 772 -5.82 -26.27 3.40
C PRO A 772 -4.33 -25.97 3.62
N LEU A 773 -3.86 -24.76 3.30
CA LEU A 773 -2.46 -24.36 3.48
C LEU A 773 -2.24 -23.46 4.70
N GLN A 774 -3.25 -23.28 5.56
CA GLN A 774 -3.10 -22.52 6.80
C GLN A 774 -2.87 -23.44 8.00
N ALA A 775 -1.70 -23.33 8.63
CA ALA A 775 -1.42 -24.04 9.89
C ALA A 775 -2.48 -23.78 10.97
N SER A 776 -2.95 -22.53 11.10
CA SER A 776 -3.92 -22.13 12.13
C SER A 776 -5.25 -22.89 12.10
N SER A 777 -5.64 -23.47 10.96
CA SER A 777 -6.85 -24.28 10.85
C SER A 777 -6.64 -25.68 11.42
N TYR A 778 -5.47 -26.28 11.18
CA TYR A 778 -5.11 -27.60 11.72
C TYR A 778 -4.81 -27.54 13.21
N GLU A 779 -4.11 -26.50 13.66
CA GLU A 779 -3.86 -26.23 15.08
C GLU A 779 -5.19 -26.10 15.85
N PHE A 780 -6.16 -25.36 15.30
CA PHE A 780 -7.49 -25.26 15.91
C PHE A 780 -8.23 -26.61 15.98
N GLU A 781 -8.18 -27.42 14.92
CA GLU A 781 -8.78 -28.76 14.93
C GLU A 781 -8.13 -29.65 16.00
N ALA A 782 -6.81 -29.60 16.14
CA ALA A 782 -6.06 -30.34 17.15
C ALA A 782 -6.41 -29.88 18.57
N GLU A 783 -6.45 -28.57 18.82
CA GLU A 783 -6.81 -27.98 20.11
C GLU A 783 -8.23 -28.37 20.52
N LEU A 784 -9.18 -28.34 19.58
CA LEU A 784 -10.55 -28.73 19.83
C LEU A 784 -10.66 -30.22 20.21
N LEU A 785 -9.97 -31.10 19.50
CA LEU A 785 -9.93 -32.53 19.82
C LEU A 785 -9.31 -32.78 21.20
N LEU A 786 -8.21 -32.11 21.54
CA LEU A 786 -7.61 -32.22 22.88
C LEU A 786 -8.59 -31.79 23.99
N GLN A 787 -9.34 -30.71 23.79
CA GLN A 787 -10.36 -30.27 24.76
C GLN A 787 -11.48 -31.30 24.92
N ILE A 788 -11.93 -31.92 23.83
CA ILE A 788 -12.93 -33.00 23.86
C ILE A 788 -12.38 -34.22 24.61
N ILE A 789 -11.16 -34.66 24.28
CA ILE A 789 -10.50 -35.80 24.93
C ILE A 789 -10.38 -35.56 26.43
N ARG A 790 -9.92 -34.37 26.84
CA ARG A 790 -9.82 -33.97 28.25
C ARG A 790 -11.14 -34.07 28.97
N GLY A 791 -12.19 -33.44 28.44
CA GLY A 791 -13.52 -33.45 29.07
C GLY A 791 -14.15 -34.85 29.16
N LEU A 792 -13.93 -35.72 28.16
CA LEU A 792 -14.44 -37.10 28.18
C LEU A 792 -13.64 -37.99 29.14
N LYS A 793 -12.32 -37.84 29.16
CA LYS A 793 -11.44 -38.58 30.09
C LYS A 793 -11.75 -38.24 31.55
N GLU A 794 -11.95 -36.96 31.87
CA GLU A 794 -12.37 -36.50 33.21
C GLU A 794 -13.73 -37.11 33.64
N ARG A 795 -14.60 -37.43 32.68
CA ARG A 795 -15.91 -38.07 32.91
C ARG A 795 -15.87 -39.60 32.87
N ASN A 796 -14.70 -40.20 32.68
CA ASN A 796 -14.51 -41.65 32.46
C ASN A 796 -15.31 -42.20 31.26
N ASP A 797 -15.50 -41.40 30.21
CA ASP A 797 -16.21 -41.80 29.00
C ASP A 797 -15.21 -42.30 27.94
N SER A 798 -15.26 -43.61 27.63
CA SER A 798 -14.33 -44.26 26.69
C SER A 798 -14.46 -43.78 25.24
N SER A 799 -15.47 -42.98 24.90
CA SER A 799 -15.58 -42.37 23.57
C SER A 799 -14.43 -41.41 23.24
N TYR A 800 -13.61 -41.00 24.22
CA TYR A 800 -12.39 -40.21 23.98
C TYR A 800 -11.43 -40.89 22.98
N GLU A 801 -11.42 -42.23 22.90
CA GLU A 801 -10.52 -42.99 22.01
C GLU A 801 -10.74 -42.62 20.54
N LYS A 802 -12.00 -42.50 20.11
CA LYS A 802 -12.37 -42.05 18.76
C LYS A 802 -11.77 -40.69 18.43
N TYR A 803 -11.79 -39.75 19.38
CA TYR A 803 -11.28 -38.40 19.17
C TYR A 803 -9.75 -38.34 19.20
N TYR A 804 -9.14 -39.21 19.99
CA TYR A 804 -7.69 -39.39 19.99
C TYR A 804 -7.18 -39.96 18.67
N GLU A 805 -7.88 -40.93 18.06
CA GLU A 805 -7.57 -41.40 16.71
C GLU A 805 -7.64 -40.28 15.68
N LEU A 806 -8.69 -39.45 15.71
CA LEU A 806 -8.81 -38.28 14.83
C LEU A 806 -7.67 -37.28 15.02
N LEU A 807 -7.19 -37.08 16.25
CA LEU A 807 -6.08 -36.19 16.57
C LEU A 807 -4.77 -36.72 15.94
N LEU A 808 -4.54 -38.03 16.00
CA LEU A 808 -3.37 -38.67 15.40
C LEU A 808 -3.37 -38.60 13.85
N GLU A 809 -4.54 -38.42 13.22
CA GLU A 809 -4.63 -38.24 11.76
C GLU A 809 -4.18 -36.85 11.29
N ILE A 810 -4.21 -35.83 12.16
CA ILE A 810 -3.97 -34.42 11.78
C ILE A 810 -2.62 -34.21 11.09
N PRO A 811 -1.48 -34.72 11.59
CA PRO A 811 -0.19 -34.59 10.91
C PRO A 811 -0.21 -35.14 9.48
N THR A 812 -0.87 -36.29 9.27
CA THR A 812 -1.00 -36.90 7.94
C THR A 812 -1.86 -36.04 7.02
N LYS A 813 -2.96 -35.46 7.52
CA LYS A 813 -3.80 -34.52 6.76
C LYS A 813 -3.03 -33.26 6.37
N ALA A 814 -2.26 -32.69 7.30
CA ALA A 814 -1.42 -31.52 7.07
C ALA A 814 -0.32 -31.80 6.03
N GLN A 815 0.33 -32.97 6.10
CA GLN A 815 1.34 -33.39 5.13
C GLN A 815 0.74 -33.56 3.72
N LYS A 816 -0.40 -34.25 3.59
CA LYS A 816 -1.08 -34.46 2.30
C LYS A 816 -1.49 -33.14 1.63
N ALA A 817 -1.87 -32.13 2.41
CA ALA A 817 -2.23 -30.82 1.87
C ALA A 817 -1.04 -30.12 1.18
N VAL A 818 0.18 -30.43 1.62
CA VAL A 818 1.42 -29.80 1.15
C VAL A 818 2.14 -30.65 0.11
N GLU A 819 1.95 -31.98 0.11
CA GLU A 819 2.60 -32.94 -0.79
C GLU A 819 2.37 -32.66 -2.28
N VAL A 820 1.22 -32.06 -2.62
CA VAL A 820 0.88 -31.70 -4.01
C VAL A 820 1.60 -30.44 -4.50
N ILE A 821 2.37 -29.77 -3.66
CA ILE A 821 3.04 -28.50 -3.93
C ILE A 821 4.53 -28.74 -4.21
N PRO A 822 5.08 -28.18 -5.30
CA PRO A 822 6.52 -28.22 -5.57
C PRO A 822 7.37 -27.70 -4.41
N GLU A 823 8.48 -28.39 -4.10
CA GLU A 823 9.33 -28.08 -2.95
C GLU A 823 9.99 -26.69 -3.04
N ASP A 824 10.30 -26.23 -4.25
CA ASP A 824 10.76 -24.87 -4.52
C ASP A 824 9.72 -23.83 -4.12
N ALA A 825 8.43 -24.03 -4.42
CA ALA A 825 7.35 -23.15 -4.01
C ALA A 825 7.16 -23.12 -2.47
N LEU A 826 7.40 -24.24 -1.79
CA LEU A 826 7.31 -24.34 -0.33
C LEU A 826 8.45 -23.64 0.40
N ASN A 827 9.63 -23.55 -0.21
CA ASN A 827 10.75 -22.76 0.32
C ASN A 827 10.45 -21.25 0.31
N PHE A 828 9.45 -20.81 -0.46
CA PHE A 828 8.98 -19.42 -0.50
C PHE A 828 7.79 -19.14 0.42
N ALA A 829 7.35 -20.09 1.26
CA ALA A 829 6.22 -19.90 2.17
C ALA A 829 6.38 -18.63 3.03
N LEU A 830 5.34 -17.79 3.04
CA LEU A 830 5.26 -16.54 3.81
C LEU A 830 4.40 -16.67 5.06
N SER A 831 3.65 -17.76 5.16
CA SER A 831 2.84 -18.11 6.33
C SER A 831 3.24 -19.48 6.85
N SER A 832 2.95 -19.72 8.12
CA SER A 832 3.21 -21.00 8.78
C SER A 832 2.63 -22.16 7.99
N ARG A 833 3.51 -23.10 7.62
CA ARG A 833 3.17 -24.33 6.92
C ARG A 833 2.45 -25.29 7.87
N PRO A 834 1.34 -25.92 7.45
CA PRO A 834 0.60 -26.85 8.32
C PRO A 834 1.45 -28.08 8.68
N ASP A 835 2.26 -28.60 7.75
CA ASP A 835 3.15 -29.76 7.97
C ASP A 835 4.37 -29.46 8.86
N LYS A 836 4.62 -28.18 9.15
CA LYS A 836 5.73 -27.71 9.99
C LYS A 836 5.26 -27.03 11.28
N SER A 837 3.98 -27.12 11.61
CA SER A 837 3.47 -26.60 12.88
C SER A 837 4.15 -27.31 14.05
N GLN A 838 4.74 -26.53 14.96
CA GLN A 838 5.30 -27.05 16.21
C GLN A 838 4.21 -27.38 17.24
N ARG A 839 3.05 -26.70 17.15
CA ARG A 839 1.96 -26.84 18.11
C ARG A 839 1.21 -28.16 17.99
N ILE A 840 1.07 -28.71 16.78
CA ILE A 840 0.35 -29.98 16.56
C ILE A 840 1.04 -31.15 17.30
N PRO A 841 2.36 -31.37 17.17
CA PRO A 841 3.07 -32.38 17.97
C PRO A 841 2.94 -32.18 19.48
N GLU A 842 3.03 -30.95 19.98
CA GLU A 842 2.84 -30.63 21.41
C GLU A 842 1.47 -31.07 21.89
N ILE A 843 0.40 -30.77 21.13
CA ILE A 843 -0.98 -31.15 21.47
C ILE A 843 -1.14 -32.67 21.51
N ILE A 844 -0.51 -33.40 20.57
CA ILE A 844 -0.52 -34.88 20.56
C ILE A 844 0.16 -35.42 21.82
N GLN A 845 1.30 -34.84 22.23
CA GLN A 845 2.01 -35.23 23.44
C GLN A 845 1.20 -34.90 24.72
N GLU A 846 0.53 -33.74 24.75
CA GLU A 846 -0.40 -33.38 25.84
C GLU A 846 -1.54 -34.40 25.96
N ALA A 847 -2.12 -34.84 24.83
CA ALA A 847 -3.17 -35.86 24.80
C ALA A 847 -2.65 -37.24 25.26
N GLN A 848 -1.44 -37.63 24.84
CA GLN A 848 -0.80 -38.88 25.27
C GLN A 848 -0.62 -38.93 26.78
N THR A 849 -0.02 -37.88 27.34
CA THR A 849 0.23 -37.77 28.79
C THR A 849 -1.08 -37.85 29.58
N LEU A 850 -2.14 -37.19 29.09
CA LEU A 850 -3.47 -37.24 29.69
C LEU A 850 -4.11 -38.65 29.67
N ILE A 851 -3.86 -39.45 28.62
CA ILE A 851 -4.44 -40.77 28.45
C ILE A 851 -3.68 -41.83 29.27
N GLU A 852 -2.35 -41.76 29.25
CA GLU A 852 -1.45 -42.73 29.91
C GLU A 852 -1.42 -42.55 31.44
N GLY A 853 -1.77 -41.35 31.95
CA GLY A 853 -1.67 -41.01 33.37
C GLY A 853 -0.23 -40.70 33.78
N GLU A 854 -0.04 -39.83 34.78
CA GLU A 854 1.28 -39.62 35.41
C GLU A 854 1.81 -40.88 36.09
#